data_AF-A0A4Y9ZD97-F1
#
_entry.id   AF-A0A4Y9ZD97-F1
#
_cell.length_a   1.000
_cell.length_b   1.000
_cell.length_c   1.000
_cell.angle_alpha   90.00
_cell.angle_beta   90.00
_cell.angle_gamma   90.00
#
_symmetry.space_group_name_H-M   'P 1'
#
loop_
_entity.id
_entity.type
_entity.pdbx_description
1 polymer ?
#
loop_
_entity_poly.entity_id
_entity_poly.type
_entity_poly.pdbx_seq_one_letter_code
_entity_poly.pdbx_strand_id
1 'polypeptide(L)'
;MRPFDPAFYVLALLGAVSVRADATQDATAVSDAQWSKLNETVAGKLGIALPVSAPCFHVVDNKNVTTDVSACKAVQQGYTSPTWRNTHFGAYMLPQWETCQKKSQKCLLNALNTSDPSPLSQPCFQGSVPPFYIDVRDASDAQAAFAFAKRTGVNLAIKNGGHDYKGRSSGIGALGVWVHNLNSKTYDAQFKPEGCHSTYNAITIGTGVPFQDIYEFADANNVTFVGGYHQTIAGGGGWVLGGGHSILTPVYGLGIDRVVEFKVVTPDGHLRTANECQNSDLFWALRGGGGGTFGVVLESSHRVEPKISLIVASLKFPQTATNPLPFLRLVTDKALQWGQEGWGGHIGANMLINVNPLITLDNAKASLADVANYTLSQNGTVVIEELPSWLAFFQKYVTSAQSAVGTENILGTRLMPTTLWNSDAGKDSVYNALANMLPFANPYIVVGTPFLYDYPANSTSATPAWRNSLWHLGFHATWQYNSTTDQIAAIYQKTSQTTQTLRDLSPGSGAYFNEGDVYEPSHEDSYWGVNYPALLAIKKKYDPDNLLDCWDCGTFGASPFIFRDADHAHNSWQPRPAGRAFPVLPRLVELDRLTLDAVIVRVGKLVHWAACLSRHASLNPIGRAFVFWYARLRLDPCVQFALDRFRHGPSTSSAAG
;
A
#
# COMPACT_ATOMS: atom_id res chain seq x y z
N MET A 1 -46.08 51.05 -31.21
CA MET A 1 -44.61 50.94 -31.15
C MET A 1 -44.33 49.49 -30.73
N ARG A 2 -44.20 48.51 -31.64
CA ARG A 2 -43.04 48.14 -32.49
C ARG A 2 -41.75 47.84 -31.69
N PRO A 3 -40.94 46.86 -32.12
CA PRO A 3 -40.67 45.61 -31.38
C PRO A 3 -39.17 45.41 -31.07
N PHE A 4 -38.84 44.35 -30.33
CA PHE A 4 -37.46 43.87 -30.16
C PHE A 4 -37.20 42.67 -31.07
N ASP A 5 -36.20 42.81 -31.94
CA ASP A 5 -35.44 41.72 -32.59
C ASP A 5 -34.05 42.29 -33.02
N PRO A 6 -33.05 41.49 -33.42
CA PRO A 6 -31.84 41.21 -32.64
C PRO A 6 -30.55 41.60 -33.39
N ALA A 7 -29.47 41.98 -32.69
CA ALA A 7 -28.19 42.19 -33.37
C ALA A 7 -27.01 42.33 -32.41
N PHE A 8 -26.06 41.40 -32.54
CA PHE A 8 -24.61 41.56 -32.33
C PHE A 8 -24.10 41.85 -30.92
N TYR A 9 -23.52 40.84 -30.28
CA TYR A 9 -22.05 40.75 -30.13
C TYR A 9 -21.66 39.29 -29.84
N VAL A 10 -21.16 38.61 -30.88
CA VAL A 10 -20.31 37.42 -30.75
C VAL A 10 -18.90 37.95 -30.49
N LEU A 11 -18.42 37.82 -29.26
CA LEU A 11 -16.97 37.84 -28.99
C LEU A 11 -16.53 36.42 -28.68
N ALA A 12 -15.76 35.86 -29.59
CA ALA A 12 -15.11 34.57 -29.45
C ALA A 12 -14.10 34.62 -28.29
N LEU A 13 -14.41 33.95 -27.18
CA LEU A 13 -13.40 33.44 -26.25
C LEU A 13 -12.96 32.07 -26.77
N LEU A 14 -12.04 32.08 -27.73
CA LEU A 14 -11.12 30.96 -27.94
C LEU A 14 -10.16 30.93 -26.75
N GLY A 15 -10.65 30.44 -25.61
CA GLY A 15 -9.78 29.97 -24.55
C GLY A 15 -9.09 28.71 -25.07
N ALA A 16 -7.81 28.83 -25.39
CA ALA A 16 -6.97 27.69 -25.69
C ALA A 16 -6.95 26.77 -24.46
N VAL A 17 -7.81 25.74 -24.47
CA VAL A 17 -7.61 24.56 -23.65
C VAL A 17 -6.36 23.90 -24.23
N SER A 18 -5.21 24.24 -23.68
CA SER A 18 -3.98 23.49 -23.93
C SER A 18 -4.16 22.13 -23.28
N VAL A 19 -4.81 21.20 -23.98
CA VAL A 19 -4.68 19.77 -23.73
C VAL A 19 -3.23 19.43 -24.08
N ARG A 20 -2.30 19.62 -23.13
CA ARG A 20 -1.02 18.92 -23.22
C ARG A 20 -1.34 17.46 -22.95
N ALA A 21 -1.07 16.62 -23.94
CA ALA A 21 -1.05 15.18 -23.74
C ALA A 21 -0.03 14.86 -22.63
N ASP A 22 -0.44 14.02 -21.68
CA ASP A 22 0.36 13.34 -20.65
C ASP A 22 1.47 12.49 -21.28
N ALA A 23 2.48 13.13 -21.86
CA ALA A 23 3.68 12.46 -22.31
C ALA A 23 4.71 12.50 -21.17
N THR A 24 4.53 11.64 -20.17
CA THR A 24 5.58 11.34 -19.19
C THR A 24 6.80 10.79 -19.93
N GLN A 25 7.98 11.32 -19.65
CA GLN A 25 9.23 10.87 -20.26
C GLN A 25 10.00 9.93 -19.33
N ASP A 26 10.52 8.84 -19.90
CA ASP A 26 11.50 7.99 -19.22
C ASP A 26 12.76 8.81 -18.92
N ALA A 27 13.39 8.64 -17.75
CA ALA A 27 14.65 9.29 -17.38
C ALA A 27 15.74 9.12 -18.44
N THR A 28 15.71 8.04 -19.22
CA THR A 28 16.62 7.79 -20.35
C THR A 28 16.42 8.73 -21.54
N ALA A 29 15.27 9.40 -21.65
CA ALA A 29 14.98 10.41 -22.67
C ALA A 29 15.44 11.82 -22.27
N VAL A 30 15.83 12.03 -21.00
CA VAL A 30 16.36 13.30 -20.50
C VAL A 30 17.85 13.41 -20.86
N SER A 31 18.26 14.56 -21.41
CA SER A 31 19.64 14.75 -21.89
C SER A 31 20.67 14.84 -20.76
N ASP A 32 21.90 14.41 -21.04
CA ASP A 32 23.03 14.52 -20.10
C ASP A 32 23.23 15.95 -19.60
N ALA A 33 23.06 16.95 -20.46
CA ALA A 33 23.16 18.37 -20.06
C ALA A 33 22.09 18.77 -19.04
N GLN A 34 20.87 18.23 -19.14
CA GLN A 34 19.82 18.46 -18.15
C GLN A 34 20.15 17.77 -16.82
N TRP A 35 20.68 16.54 -16.86
CA TRP A 35 21.14 15.84 -15.65
C TRP A 35 22.30 16.56 -14.97
N SER A 36 23.30 17.00 -15.72
CA SER A 36 24.41 17.81 -15.20
C SER A 36 23.89 19.09 -14.54
N LYS A 37 22.91 19.76 -15.16
CA LYS A 37 22.33 20.97 -14.58
C LYS A 37 21.56 20.71 -13.29
N LEU A 38 20.84 19.59 -13.22
CA LEU A 38 20.19 19.17 -11.98
C LEU A 38 21.23 18.92 -10.89
N ASN A 39 22.32 18.21 -11.22
CA ASN A 39 23.38 17.90 -10.26
C ASN A 39 24.03 19.17 -9.69
N GLU A 40 24.30 20.19 -10.52
CA GLU A 40 24.74 21.51 -10.05
C GLU A 40 23.71 22.15 -9.11
N THR A 41 22.43 22.06 -9.46
CA THR A 41 21.33 22.67 -8.69
C THR A 41 21.19 22.04 -7.30
N VAL A 42 21.38 20.72 -7.19
CA VAL A 42 21.37 19.98 -5.91
C VAL A 42 22.76 19.84 -5.30
N ALA A 43 23.72 20.69 -5.69
CA ALA A 43 25.07 20.75 -5.13
C ALA A 43 25.80 19.40 -5.07
N GLY A 44 25.70 18.59 -6.13
CA GLY A 44 26.39 17.30 -6.21
C GLY A 44 25.62 16.10 -5.63
N LYS A 45 24.40 16.30 -5.11
CA LYS A 45 23.59 15.25 -4.46
C LYS A 45 22.83 14.35 -5.46
N LEU A 46 23.06 14.47 -6.77
CA LEU A 46 22.48 13.58 -7.77
C LEU A 46 23.35 12.31 -7.90
N GLY A 47 22.80 11.16 -7.56
CA GLY A 47 23.43 9.86 -7.70
C GLY A 47 22.90 9.06 -8.89
N ILE A 48 23.72 8.13 -9.38
CA ILE A 48 23.34 7.08 -10.32
C ILE A 48 23.06 5.81 -9.50
N ALA A 49 21.98 5.09 -9.82
CA ALA A 49 21.59 3.88 -9.12
C ALA A 49 21.37 2.71 -10.07
N LEU A 50 21.88 1.57 -9.64
CA LEU A 50 21.61 0.25 -10.21
C LEU A 50 20.87 -0.59 -9.15
N PRO A 51 20.19 -1.68 -9.55
CA PRO A 51 19.75 -2.69 -8.60
C PRO A 51 20.90 -3.17 -7.74
N VAL A 52 20.63 -3.40 -6.46
CA VAL A 52 21.70 -3.63 -5.47
C VAL A 52 22.56 -4.85 -5.79
N SER A 53 22.02 -5.84 -6.50
CA SER A 53 22.76 -7.05 -6.89
C SER A 53 23.54 -6.94 -8.19
N ALA A 54 23.47 -5.83 -8.94
CA ALA A 54 24.17 -5.64 -10.20
C ALA A 54 25.69 -5.97 -10.15
N PRO A 55 26.44 -5.65 -9.07
CA PRO A 55 27.86 -5.99 -8.99
C PRO A 55 28.18 -7.48 -9.06
N CYS A 56 27.21 -8.37 -8.78
CA CYS A 56 27.38 -9.82 -8.88
C CYS A 56 27.25 -10.37 -10.30
N PHE A 57 26.72 -9.60 -11.25
CA PHE A 57 26.43 -10.06 -12.59
C PHE A 57 27.54 -9.69 -13.58
N HIS A 58 27.65 -10.48 -14.66
CA HIS A 58 28.59 -10.23 -15.75
C HIS A 58 27.92 -9.60 -16.97
N VAL A 59 26.58 -9.54 -16.99
CA VAL A 59 25.78 -8.80 -17.96
C VAL A 59 24.78 -7.92 -17.21
N VAL A 60 24.86 -6.60 -17.40
CA VAL A 60 23.95 -5.61 -16.81
C VAL A 60 23.38 -4.76 -17.93
N ASP A 61 22.04 -4.69 -18.03
CA ASP A 61 21.30 -4.00 -19.09
C ASP A 61 21.80 -4.33 -20.51
N ASN A 62 21.96 -5.63 -20.77
CA ASN A 62 22.48 -6.21 -22.01
C ASN A 62 23.92 -5.80 -22.36
N LYS A 63 24.69 -5.29 -21.40
CA LYS A 63 26.11 -4.96 -21.59
C LYS A 63 26.98 -5.88 -20.74
N ASN A 64 28.04 -6.41 -21.34
CA ASN A 64 29.06 -7.15 -20.61
C ASN A 64 29.79 -6.18 -19.67
N VAL A 65 29.89 -6.56 -18.40
CA VAL A 65 30.58 -5.79 -17.37
C VAL A 65 31.56 -6.68 -16.62
N THR A 66 32.63 -6.09 -16.09
CA THR A 66 33.53 -6.81 -15.17
C THR A 66 32.85 -6.91 -13.81
N THR A 67 32.68 -8.13 -13.33
CA THR A 67 32.13 -8.39 -11.99
C THR A 67 33.04 -7.79 -10.92
N ASP A 68 32.46 -6.97 -10.04
CA ASP A 68 33.15 -6.49 -8.85
C ASP A 68 32.95 -7.51 -7.73
N VAL A 69 33.95 -8.37 -7.56
CA VAL A 69 33.92 -9.48 -6.58
C VAL A 69 33.77 -8.96 -5.15
N SER A 70 34.35 -7.80 -4.82
CA SER A 70 34.28 -7.24 -3.47
C SER A 70 32.90 -6.66 -3.19
N ALA A 71 32.36 -5.88 -4.13
CA ALA A 71 31.01 -5.35 -4.02
C ALA A 71 29.97 -6.48 -4.03
N CYS A 72 30.12 -7.50 -4.88
CA CYS A 72 29.23 -8.65 -4.87
C CYS A 72 29.22 -9.36 -3.51
N LYS A 73 30.39 -9.59 -2.91
CA LYS A 73 30.48 -10.20 -1.57
C LYS A 73 29.77 -9.36 -0.51
N ALA A 74 29.90 -8.03 -0.57
CA ALA A 74 29.18 -7.15 0.33
C ALA A 74 27.65 -7.26 0.15
N VAL A 75 27.18 -7.35 -1.10
CA VAL A 75 25.76 -7.59 -1.41
C VAL A 75 25.30 -8.93 -0.85
N GLN A 76 26.05 -10.01 -1.08
CA GLN A 76 25.69 -11.36 -0.61
C GLN A 76 25.56 -11.43 0.92
N GLN A 77 26.42 -10.71 1.64
CA GLN A 77 26.38 -10.62 3.10
C GLN A 77 25.22 -9.75 3.61
N GLY A 78 24.91 -8.67 2.90
CA GLY A 78 23.87 -7.71 3.28
C GLY A 78 22.46 -8.02 2.74
N TYR A 79 22.33 -8.95 1.80
CA TYR A 79 21.12 -9.13 0.97
C TYR A 79 19.83 -9.29 1.78
N THR A 80 19.89 -10.02 2.90
CA THR A 80 18.74 -10.27 3.79
C THR A 80 18.72 -9.38 5.03
N SER A 81 19.68 -8.47 5.16
CA SER A 81 19.80 -7.54 6.28
C SER A 81 19.00 -6.26 6.03
N PRO A 82 18.00 -5.93 6.87
CA PRO A 82 17.23 -4.71 6.69
C PRO A 82 18.06 -3.45 6.98
N THR A 83 19.03 -3.50 7.90
CA THR A 83 19.92 -2.38 8.22
C THR A 83 21.00 -2.15 7.16
N TRP A 84 21.29 -3.16 6.34
CA TRP A 84 22.13 -2.96 5.16
C TRP A 84 21.29 -2.44 3.99
N ARG A 85 20.12 -3.02 3.73
CA ARG A 85 19.27 -2.63 2.60
C ARG A 85 18.79 -1.18 2.67
N ASN A 86 18.42 -0.66 3.85
CA ASN A 86 17.94 0.73 3.95
C ASN A 86 19.02 1.79 3.64
N THR A 87 20.32 1.45 3.73
CA THR A 87 21.43 2.36 3.41
C THR A 87 21.79 2.40 1.92
N HIS A 88 21.15 1.57 1.10
CA HIS A 88 21.41 1.49 -0.34
C HIS A 88 20.18 1.94 -1.13
N PHE A 89 20.28 3.02 -1.90
CA PHE A 89 19.16 3.49 -2.72
C PHE A 89 18.63 2.42 -3.69
N GLY A 90 19.50 1.57 -4.25
CA GLY A 90 19.11 0.48 -5.16
C GLY A 90 18.39 -0.71 -4.51
N ALA A 91 18.24 -0.71 -3.18
CA ALA A 91 17.76 -1.85 -2.39
C ALA A 91 16.37 -1.59 -1.78
N TYR A 92 15.44 -2.53 -1.93
CA TYR A 92 14.11 -2.51 -1.31
C TYR A 92 13.95 -3.67 -0.34
N MET A 93 13.15 -3.53 0.71
CA MET A 93 12.94 -4.64 1.66
C MET A 93 12.27 -5.83 0.97
N LEU A 94 11.48 -5.54 -0.05
CA LEU A 94 10.76 -6.46 -0.91
C LEU A 94 11.35 -6.39 -2.34
N PRO A 95 12.24 -7.34 -2.73
CA PRO A 95 13.01 -7.22 -3.97
C PRO A 95 12.18 -7.29 -5.25
N GLN A 96 10.91 -7.71 -5.21
CA GLN A 96 10.07 -7.63 -6.40
C GLN A 96 9.92 -6.20 -6.92
N TRP A 97 10.11 -5.20 -6.06
CA TRP A 97 10.13 -3.76 -6.41
C TRP A 97 11.52 -3.25 -6.83
N GLU A 98 12.50 -4.16 -6.99
CA GLU A 98 13.73 -3.94 -7.76
C GLU A 98 13.56 -4.43 -9.21
N THR A 99 12.52 -5.21 -9.50
CA THR A 99 12.31 -5.86 -10.79
C THR A 99 11.27 -5.15 -11.64
N CYS A 100 11.24 -5.46 -12.94
CA CYS A 100 10.10 -5.17 -13.80
C CYS A 100 9.38 -6.48 -14.15
N GLN A 101 8.29 -6.75 -13.43
CA GLN A 101 7.63 -8.05 -13.42
C GLN A 101 6.98 -8.40 -14.77
N LYS A 102 6.37 -7.43 -15.49
CA LYS A 102 5.79 -7.68 -16.82
C LYS A 102 6.84 -8.10 -17.84
N LYS A 103 8.01 -7.46 -17.83
CA LYS A 103 9.09 -7.76 -18.77
C LYS A 103 9.96 -8.93 -18.33
N SER A 104 9.68 -9.54 -17.18
CA SER A 104 10.54 -10.54 -16.54
C SER A 104 11.99 -10.06 -16.35
N GLN A 105 12.17 -8.74 -16.18
CA GLN A 105 13.47 -8.12 -16.00
C GLN A 105 13.79 -8.09 -14.51
N LYS A 106 14.90 -8.71 -14.14
CA LYS A 106 15.29 -8.89 -12.73
C LYS A 106 16.80 -8.73 -12.56
N CYS A 107 17.19 -8.50 -11.31
CA CYS A 107 18.58 -8.47 -10.88
C CYS A 107 18.64 -8.94 -9.42
N LEU A 108 18.24 -10.19 -9.19
CA LEU A 108 18.01 -10.74 -7.86
C LEU A 108 18.97 -11.90 -7.56
N LEU A 109 19.31 -12.06 -6.29
CA LEU A 109 20.00 -13.25 -5.78
C LEU A 109 19.00 -14.23 -5.17
N ASN A 110 19.45 -15.45 -4.90
CA ASN A 110 18.69 -16.40 -4.11
C ASN A 110 18.78 -16.01 -2.63
N ALA A 111 17.68 -15.55 -2.03
CA ALA A 111 17.64 -15.13 -0.63
C ALA A 111 17.97 -16.25 0.37
N LEU A 112 17.72 -17.50 0.01
CA LEU A 112 18.02 -18.68 0.85
C LEU A 112 19.48 -19.10 0.78
N ASN A 113 20.18 -18.72 -0.30
CA ASN A 113 21.60 -18.95 -0.50
C ASN A 113 22.16 -17.87 -1.44
N THR A 114 22.61 -16.75 -0.88
CA THR A 114 23.03 -15.58 -1.67
C THR A 114 24.28 -15.82 -2.50
N SER A 115 25.01 -16.91 -2.22
CA SER A 115 26.19 -17.37 -2.97
C SER A 115 25.85 -18.35 -4.11
N ASP A 116 24.57 -18.71 -4.29
CA ASP A 116 24.12 -19.54 -5.41
C ASP A 116 24.45 -18.86 -6.75
N PRO A 117 25.21 -19.50 -7.66
CA PRO A 117 25.56 -18.92 -8.95
C PRO A 117 24.43 -18.99 -9.98
N SER A 118 23.37 -19.75 -9.72
CA SER A 118 22.26 -19.96 -10.66
C SER A 118 21.60 -18.66 -11.17
N PRO A 119 21.31 -17.66 -10.31
CA PRO A 119 20.77 -16.37 -10.78
C PRO A 119 21.72 -15.65 -11.73
N LEU A 120 23.04 -15.79 -11.55
CA LEU A 120 24.07 -15.05 -12.28
C LEU A 120 24.22 -15.50 -13.73
N SER A 121 23.58 -16.61 -14.11
CA SER A 121 23.50 -17.08 -15.50
C SER A 121 22.56 -16.23 -16.39
N GLN A 122 21.72 -15.40 -15.78
CA GLN A 122 20.78 -14.52 -16.46
C GLN A 122 21.30 -13.08 -16.46
N PRO A 123 20.96 -12.26 -17.47
CA PRO A 123 21.27 -10.84 -17.44
C PRO A 123 20.55 -10.13 -16.28
N CYS A 124 21.28 -9.24 -15.60
CA CYS A 124 20.72 -8.28 -14.66
C CYS A 124 20.13 -7.07 -15.42
N PHE A 125 18.99 -6.58 -14.99
CA PHE A 125 18.34 -5.39 -15.55
C PHE A 125 17.99 -4.36 -14.49
N GLN A 126 17.95 -3.08 -14.87
CA GLN A 126 17.55 -1.96 -14.03
C GLN A 126 16.20 -2.17 -13.31
N GLY A 127 15.24 -2.83 -13.96
CA GLY A 127 13.92 -3.10 -13.41
C GLY A 127 13.16 -1.81 -13.06
N SER A 128 12.58 -1.76 -11.86
CA SER A 128 11.84 -0.60 -11.34
C SER A 128 12.68 0.29 -10.42
N VAL A 129 13.99 0.03 -10.29
CA VAL A 129 14.90 0.92 -9.56
C VAL A 129 15.09 2.21 -10.39
N PRO A 130 14.83 3.41 -9.83
CA PRO A 130 15.12 4.66 -10.53
C PRO A 130 16.61 4.74 -10.90
N PRO A 131 16.98 5.02 -12.17
CA PRO A 131 18.38 5.06 -12.61
C PRO A 131 19.16 6.25 -12.05
N PHE A 132 18.47 7.32 -11.66
CA PHE A 132 19.03 8.48 -10.98
C PHE A 132 18.24 8.74 -9.70
N TYR A 133 18.89 9.34 -8.70
CA TYR A 133 18.24 9.78 -7.49
C TYR A 133 18.87 11.05 -6.92
N ILE A 134 18.07 11.87 -6.24
CA ILE A 134 18.56 12.97 -5.41
C ILE A 134 18.60 12.48 -3.97
N ASP A 135 19.77 12.57 -3.33
CA ASP A 135 19.90 12.43 -1.87
C ASP A 135 19.42 13.71 -1.19
N VAL A 136 18.17 13.73 -0.74
CA VAL A 136 17.54 14.91 -0.16
C VAL A 136 18.09 15.17 1.23
N ARG A 137 18.65 16.37 1.43
CA ARG A 137 19.20 16.84 2.70
C ARG A 137 18.46 18.04 3.26
N ASP A 138 17.76 18.79 2.41
CA ASP A 138 16.99 19.96 2.80
C ASP A 138 15.85 20.25 1.80
N ALA A 139 15.09 21.32 2.04
CA ALA A 139 13.95 21.70 1.21
C ALA A 139 14.33 21.98 -0.25
N SER A 140 15.51 22.55 -0.49
CA SER A 140 15.93 22.98 -1.83
C SER A 140 16.13 21.80 -2.79
N ASP A 141 16.53 20.65 -2.26
CA ASP A 141 16.66 19.41 -3.04
C ASP A 141 15.30 18.91 -3.55
N ALA A 142 14.29 18.91 -2.67
CA ALA A 142 12.93 18.53 -3.04
C ALA A 142 12.29 19.54 -4.02
N GLN A 143 12.54 20.84 -3.81
CA GLN A 143 12.12 21.90 -4.72
C GLN A 143 12.75 21.72 -6.11
N ALA A 144 14.04 21.40 -6.16
CA ALA A 144 14.75 21.11 -7.40
C ALA A 144 14.18 19.87 -8.12
N ALA A 145 13.83 18.82 -7.38
CA ALA A 145 13.18 17.62 -7.94
C ALA A 145 11.85 17.96 -8.63
N PHE A 146 10.97 18.72 -7.97
CA PHE A 146 9.69 19.13 -8.56
C PHE A 146 9.86 20.07 -9.76
N ALA A 147 10.75 21.06 -9.66
CA ALA A 147 11.04 21.97 -10.77
C ALA A 147 11.62 21.22 -11.98
N PHE A 148 12.45 20.19 -11.73
CA PHE A 148 13.00 19.34 -12.77
C PHE A 148 11.93 18.48 -13.43
N ALA A 149 11.13 17.75 -12.65
CA ALA A 149 10.02 16.93 -13.13
C ALA A 149 9.03 17.74 -13.98
N LYS A 150 8.62 18.92 -13.50
CA LYS A 150 7.74 19.82 -14.24
C LYS A 150 8.32 20.29 -15.58
N ARG A 151 9.65 20.46 -15.66
CA ARG A 151 10.34 20.94 -16.86
C ARG A 151 10.60 19.84 -17.89
N THR A 152 10.91 18.63 -17.44
CA THR A 152 11.33 17.52 -18.32
C THR A 152 10.21 16.51 -18.57
N GLY A 153 9.20 16.45 -17.70
CA GLY A 153 8.19 15.40 -17.70
C GLY A 153 8.67 14.07 -17.13
N VAL A 154 9.84 14.03 -16.46
CA VAL A 154 10.31 12.80 -15.79
C VAL A 154 9.44 12.51 -14.57
N ASN A 155 9.05 11.24 -14.41
CA ASN A 155 8.30 10.79 -13.24
C ASN A 155 9.16 10.83 -11.98
N LEU A 156 8.52 11.02 -10.82
CA LEU A 156 9.19 10.98 -9.52
C LEU A 156 8.83 9.70 -8.76
N ALA A 157 9.81 9.13 -8.06
CA ALA A 157 9.58 8.06 -7.09
C ALA A 157 10.17 8.48 -5.73
N ILE A 158 9.31 8.78 -4.76
CA ILE A 158 9.76 9.16 -3.41
C ILE A 158 10.09 7.90 -2.62
N LYS A 159 11.33 7.80 -2.16
CA LYS A 159 11.83 6.66 -1.43
C LYS A 159 12.44 7.07 -0.09
N ASN A 160 12.11 6.30 0.94
CA ASN A 160 12.78 6.35 2.24
C ASN A 160 13.58 5.05 2.45
N GLY A 161 13.17 4.18 3.39
CA GLY A 161 13.82 2.90 3.66
C GLY A 161 13.42 1.73 2.74
N GLY A 162 12.54 1.93 1.74
CA GLY A 162 12.18 0.88 0.77
C GLY A 162 11.27 -0.24 1.31
N HIS A 163 10.45 0.04 2.33
CA HIS A 163 9.53 -0.92 2.99
C HIS A 163 8.19 -1.12 2.28
N ASP A 164 7.93 -0.42 1.18
CA ASP A 164 6.59 -0.38 0.59
C ASP A 164 6.16 -1.74 0.01
N TYR A 165 5.03 -2.28 0.48
CA TYR A 165 4.49 -3.56 0.01
C TYR A 165 3.88 -3.50 -1.40
N LYS A 166 3.65 -2.31 -1.95
CA LYS A 166 2.92 -2.08 -3.20
C LYS A 166 3.76 -1.41 -4.29
N GLY A 167 5.07 -1.27 -4.09
CA GLY A 167 6.00 -0.68 -5.05
C GLY A 167 5.87 0.83 -5.23
N ARG A 168 5.18 1.56 -4.34
CA ARG A 168 4.94 3.01 -4.46
C ARG A 168 6.19 3.87 -4.30
N SER A 169 7.29 3.29 -3.81
CA SER A 169 8.59 3.95 -3.67
C SER A 169 9.59 3.60 -4.78
N SER A 170 9.16 2.83 -5.80
CA SER A 170 9.97 2.50 -6.98
C SER A 170 9.29 3.05 -8.24
N GLY A 171 10.00 3.03 -9.38
CA GLY A 171 9.46 3.56 -10.62
C GLY A 171 10.42 3.35 -11.79
N ILE A 172 9.94 2.67 -12.84
CA ILE A 172 10.70 2.46 -14.08
C ILE A 172 10.97 3.83 -14.71
N GLY A 173 12.26 4.12 -14.94
CA GLY A 173 12.67 5.38 -15.58
C GLY A 173 12.30 6.64 -14.79
N ALA A 174 12.00 6.53 -13.49
CA ALA A 174 11.74 7.69 -12.64
C ALA A 174 13.04 8.36 -12.17
N LEU A 175 12.93 9.59 -11.66
CA LEU A 175 13.91 10.20 -10.79
C LEU A 175 13.57 9.86 -9.34
N GLY A 176 14.50 9.19 -8.65
CA GLY A 176 14.39 8.91 -7.23
C GLY A 176 14.50 10.17 -6.39
N VAL A 177 13.61 10.33 -5.41
CA VAL A 177 13.72 11.38 -4.38
C VAL A 177 13.97 10.65 -3.05
N TRP A 178 15.24 10.55 -2.66
CA TRP A 178 15.66 9.74 -1.52
C TRP A 178 15.71 10.57 -0.25
N VAL A 179 14.76 10.35 0.65
CA VAL A 179 14.59 11.15 1.88
C VAL A 179 15.18 10.50 3.13
N HIS A 180 15.87 9.35 2.96
CA HIS A 180 16.35 8.53 4.07
C HIS A 180 17.40 9.23 4.95
N ASN A 181 18.18 10.14 4.38
CA ASN A 181 19.26 10.81 5.10
C ASN A 181 18.81 12.05 5.89
N LEU A 182 17.50 12.34 5.92
CA LEU A 182 16.89 13.31 6.84
C LEU A 182 16.73 12.68 8.22
N ASN A 183 17.82 12.66 9.00
CA ASN A 183 17.96 11.85 10.21
C ASN A 183 17.97 12.64 11.54
N SER A 184 17.51 13.89 11.52
CA SER A 184 17.42 14.76 12.71
C SER A 184 16.43 14.22 13.74
N LYS A 185 16.75 14.40 15.03
CA LYS A 185 15.90 14.05 16.16
C LYS A 185 16.01 15.14 17.21
N THR A 186 14.90 15.72 17.65
CA THR A 186 14.87 16.68 18.76
C THR A 186 13.70 16.37 19.70
N TYR A 187 13.85 16.72 20.98
CA TYR A 187 12.84 16.55 22.01
C TYR A 187 12.55 17.91 22.65
N ASP A 188 11.27 18.25 22.77
CA ASP A 188 10.81 19.43 23.48
C ASP A 188 9.55 19.09 24.28
N ALA A 189 9.66 19.19 25.61
CA ALA A 189 8.57 18.92 26.53
C ALA A 189 7.42 19.95 26.45
N GLN A 190 7.67 21.10 25.83
CA GLN A 190 6.72 22.20 25.62
C GLN A 190 6.72 22.65 24.16
N PHE A 191 6.91 21.70 23.23
CA PHE A 191 6.87 21.96 21.80
C PHE A 191 5.63 22.75 21.41
N LYS A 192 5.84 23.86 20.72
CA LYS A 192 4.79 24.74 20.25
C LYS A 192 4.77 24.69 18.72
N PRO A 193 3.76 24.05 18.09
CA PRO A 193 3.60 24.11 16.65
C PRO A 193 3.56 25.56 16.16
N GLU A 194 4.18 25.83 15.03
CA GLU A 194 4.37 27.18 14.52
C GLU A 194 3.02 27.83 14.21
N GLY A 195 2.82 29.04 14.74
CA GLY A 195 1.55 29.77 14.59
C GLY A 195 0.42 29.28 15.50
N CYS A 196 0.60 28.20 16.26
CA CYS A 196 -0.37 27.73 17.24
C CYS A 196 -0.15 28.33 18.63
N HIS A 197 -1.18 28.22 19.48
CA HIS A 197 -1.11 28.59 20.90
C HIS A 197 -0.91 27.38 21.82
N SER A 198 -1.35 26.20 21.39
CA SER A 198 -1.21 24.91 22.09
C SER A 198 0.26 24.51 22.24
N THR A 199 0.60 23.84 23.36
CA THR A 199 1.90 23.19 23.56
C THR A 199 1.73 21.69 23.77
N TYR A 200 2.73 20.91 23.39
CA TYR A 200 2.74 19.46 23.48
C TYR A 200 4.09 18.95 23.99
N ASN A 201 4.08 17.83 24.70
CA ASN A 201 5.29 17.06 24.90
C ASN A 201 5.57 16.26 23.61
N ALA A 202 6.64 16.60 22.88
CA ALA A 202 6.86 16.07 21.53
C ALA A 202 8.31 15.75 21.17
N ILE A 203 8.46 14.80 20.24
CA ILE A 203 9.69 14.55 19.50
C ILE A 203 9.48 14.97 18.05
N THR A 204 10.39 15.77 17.52
CA THR A 204 10.47 16.08 16.09
C THR A 204 11.53 15.21 15.44
N ILE A 205 11.14 14.51 14.38
CA ILE A 205 12.00 13.62 13.61
C ILE A 205 12.06 14.07 12.16
N GLY A 206 13.26 14.04 11.59
CA GLY A 206 13.42 14.02 10.14
C GLY A 206 12.74 12.77 9.56
N THR A 207 12.22 12.87 8.34
CA THR A 207 11.42 11.78 7.74
C THR A 207 12.19 10.46 7.62
N GLY A 208 13.53 10.51 7.52
CA GLY A 208 14.40 9.37 7.31
C GLY A 208 14.75 8.56 8.56
N VAL A 209 14.40 9.05 9.77
CA VAL A 209 14.81 8.41 11.03
C VAL A 209 14.10 7.04 11.21
N PRO A 210 14.85 5.93 11.34
CA PRO A 210 14.29 4.60 11.58
C PRO A 210 13.79 4.45 13.03
N PHE A 211 12.81 3.56 13.26
CA PHE A 211 12.19 3.39 14.57
C PHE A 211 13.15 2.99 15.68
N GLN A 212 14.16 2.18 15.40
CA GLN A 212 15.16 1.84 16.42
C GLN A 212 15.81 3.11 17.01
N ASP A 213 16.30 4.01 16.17
CA ASP A 213 16.86 5.29 16.59
C ASP A 213 15.85 6.16 17.35
N ILE A 214 14.58 6.15 16.93
CA ILE A 214 13.51 6.91 17.59
C ILE A 214 13.30 6.38 19.01
N TYR A 215 13.27 5.06 19.19
CA TYR A 215 13.04 4.45 20.49
C TYR A 215 14.22 4.60 21.43
N GLU A 216 15.45 4.47 20.93
CA GLU A 216 16.67 4.77 21.68
C GLU A 216 16.69 6.23 22.15
N PHE A 217 16.36 7.17 21.25
CA PHE A 217 16.27 8.60 21.59
C PHE A 217 15.14 8.92 22.57
N ALA A 218 13.96 8.31 22.42
CA ALA A 218 12.82 8.52 23.30
C ALA A 218 13.11 8.01 24.72
N ASP A 219 13.65 6.79 24.86
CA ASP A 219 13.96 6.20 26.17
C ASP A 219 15.03 7.01 26.91
N ALA A 220 16.04 7.53 26.19
CA ALA A 220 17.06 8.42 26.74
C ALA A 220 16.49 9.76 27.25
N ASN A 221 15.35 10.20 26.73
CA ASN A 221 14.62 11.39 27.16
C ASN A 221 13.46 11.07 28.13
N ASN A 222 13.38 9.84 28.65
CA ASN A 222 12.33 9.37 29.58
C ASN A 222 10.90 9.51 29.02
N VAL A 223 10.73 9.32 27.72
CA VAL A 223 9.44 9.34 27.03
C VAL A 223 9.26 8.10 26.16
N THR A 224 8.02 7.83 25.79
CA THR A 224 7.63 6.73 24.91
C THR A 224 7.11 7.28 23.59
N PHE A 225 7.74 6.89 22.49
CA PHE A 225 7.24 7.15 21.15
C PHE A 225 6.36 5.98 20.69
N VAL A 226 5.12 6.27 20.28
CA VAL A 226 4.20 5.26 19.73
C VAL A 226 4.53 5.05 18.25
N GLY A 227 5.10 3.89 17.91
CA GLY A 227 5.62 3.62 16.57
C GLY A 227 5.45 2.18 16.09
N GLY A 228 6.02 1.89 14.92
CA GLY A 228 5.92 0.60 14.24
C GLY A 228 6.77 -0.53 14.84
N TYR A 229 6.46 -1.75 14.42
CA TYR A 229 7.01 -3.01 14.93
C TYR A 229 8.17 -3.55 14.04
N HIS A 230 9.09 -2.68 13.61
CA HIS A 230 10.26 -3.09 12.82
C HIS A 230 11.36 -2.02 12.88
N GLN A 231 12.63 -2.43 13.06
CA GLN A 231 13.73 -1.50 13.37
C GLN A 231 13.99 -0.45 12.30
N THR A 232 13.95 -0.82 11.01
CA THR A 232 14.32 0.08 9.90
C THR A 232 13.15 0.79 9.21
N ILE A 233 11.90 0.61 9.68
CA ILE A 233 10.81 1.46 9.16
C ILE A 233 11.06 2.87 9.68
N ALA A 234 10.97 3.86 8.80
CA ALA A 234 11.19 5.25 9.14
C ALA A 234 9.89 5.93 9.61
N GLY A 235 9.94 6.58 10.76
CA GLY A 235 8.74 7.07 11.47
C GLY A 235 8.04 8.24 10.76
N GLY A 236 8.79 9.13 10.13
CA GLY A 236 8.23 10.32 9.47
C GLY A 236 7.86 10.11 7.99
N GLY A 237 7.92 8.87 7.49
CA GLY A 237 7.67 8.53 6.08
C GLY A 237 6.30 7.89 5.84
N GLY A 238 6.24 6.92 4.91
CA GLY A 238 5.00 6.24 4.53
C GLY A 238 4.21 5.64 5.70
N TRP A 239 4.88 5.20 6.78
CA TRP A 239 4.22 4.69 7.98
C TRP A 239 3.21 5.69 8.55
N VAL A 240 3.65 6.90 8.90
CA VAL A 240 2.73 7.91 9.45
C VAL A 240 1.82 8.47 8.36
N LEU A 241 2.30 8.65 7.13
CA LEU A 241 1.49 9.27 6.07
C LEU A 241 0.30 8.40 5.62
N GLY A 242 0.37 7.08 5.83
CA GLY A 242 -0.70 6.14 5.53
C GLY A 242 -1.58 5.72 6.72
N GLY A 243 -1.21 6.09 7.96
CA GLY A 243 -1.92 5.72 9.18
C GLY A 243 -1.00 5.40 10.35
N GLY A 244 -0.20 4.35 10.20
CA GLY A 244 0.83 3.97 11.15
C GLY A 244 0.26 3.29 12.39
N HIS A 245 -0.01 1.98 12.31
CA HIS A 245 -0.34 1.23 13.51
C HIS A 245 0.90 0.94 14.36
N SER A 246 0.64 0.68 15.64
CA SER A 246 1.56 0.22 16.67
C SER A 246 0.86 -0.87 17.49
N ILE A 247 1.62 -1.72 18.17
CA ILE A 247 1.03 -2.61 19.18
C ILE A 247 0.52 -1.81 20.40
N LEU A 248 0.91 -0.55 20.53
CA LEU A 248 0.40 0.39 21.53
C LEU A 248 -0.81 1.20 21.03
N THR A 249 -1.17 1.07 19.75
CA THR A 249 -2.28 1.81 19.15
C THR A 249 -3.63 1.58 19.83
N PRO A 250 -3.98 0.38 20.34
CA PRO A 250 -5.25 0.20 21.03
C PRO A 250 -5.53 1.21 22.13
N VAL A 251 -4.48 1.66 22.84
CA VAL A 251 -4.58 2.61 23.95
C VAL A 251 -4.20 4.04 23.51
N TYR A 252 -3.18 4.20 22.66
CA TYR A 252 -2.57 5.51 22.40
C TYR A 252 -2.85 6.09 21.00
N GLY A 253 -3.64 5.40 20.18
CA GLY A 253 -4.01 5.84 18.84
C GLY A 253 -3.00 5.47 17.76
N LEU A 254 -3.35 5.76 16.51
CA LEU A 254 -2.47 5.55 15.36
C LEU A 254 -1.37 6.63 15.34
N GLY A 255 -0.29 6.39 14.61
CA GLY A 255 0.77 7.37 14.36
C GLY A 255 0.22 8.70 13.85
N ILE A 256 -0.77 8.67 12.95
CA ILE A 256 -1.46 9.87 12.46
C ILE A 256 -2.13 10.69 13.57
N ASP A 257 -2.59 10.06 14.66
CA ASP A 257 -3.25 10.73 15.77
C ASP A 257 -2.23 11.43 16.70
N ARG A 258 -0.94 11.07 16.55
CA ARG A 258 0.18 11.60 17.34
C ARG A 258 0.81 12.84 16.73
N VAL A 259 0.66 13.08 15.43
CA VAL A 259 1.34 14.21 14.76
C VAL A 259 0.65 15.53 15.08
N VAL A 260 1.46 16.54 15.40
CA VAL A 260 1.01 17.93 15.63
C VAL A 260 1.51 18.91 14.58
N GLU A 261 2.58 18.58 13.84
CA GLU A 261 3.09 19.43 12.75
C GLU A 261 3.90 18.63 11.73
N PHE A 262 3.83 19.04 10.46
CA PHE A 262 4.76 18.64 9.40
C PHE A 262 5.45 19.86 8.78
N LYS A 263 6.71 19.68 8.36
CA LYS A 263 7.35 20.53 7.34
C LYS A 263 7.39 19.75 6.03
N VAL A 264 6.84 20.34 4.96
CA VAL A 264 6.64 19.65 3.67
C VAL A 264 6.91 20.58 2.51
N VAL A 265 7.62 20.09 1.49
CA VAL A 265 7.69 20.74 0.18
C VAL A 265 6.62 20.11 -0.71
N THR A 266 5.66 20.90 -1.20
CA THR A 266 4.64 20.35 -2.11
C THR A 266 5.03 20.58 -3.58
N PRO A 267 4.36 19.93 -4.55
CA PRO A 267 4.73 19.96 -5.97
C PRO A 267 4.81 21.34 -6.64
N ASP A 268 4.13 22.35 -6.10
CA ASP A 268 4.29 23.74 -6.53
C ASP A 268 5.61 24.40 -6.09
N GLY A 269 6.48 23.68 -5.39
CA GLY A 269 7.82 24.10 -5.00
C GLY A 269 7.89 24.94 -3.72
N HIS A 270 6.81 25.05 -2.95
CA HIS A 270 6.83 25.80 -1.69
C HIS A 270 7.04 24.89 -0.48
N LEU A 271 7.95 25.31 0.41
CA LEU A 271 8.07 24.76 1.77
C LEU A 271 6.93 25.29 2.63
N ARG A 272 6.20 24.39 3.29
CA ARG A 272 5.05 24.70 4.12
C ARG A 272 5.17 24.07 5.50
N THR A 273 4.62 24.78 6.48
CA THR A 273 4.24 24.22 7.77
C THR A 273 2.78 23.79 7.70
N ALA A 274 2.49 22.53 8.01
CA ALA A 274 1.13 22.00 8.06
C ALA A 274 0.82 21.52 9.48
N ASN A 275 -0.12 22.22 10.14
CA ASN A 275 -0.58 21.92 11.50
C ASN A 275 -2.06 22.35 11.67
N GLU A 276 -2.57 22.35 12.90
CA GLU A 276 -3.97 22.73 13.18
C GLU A 276 -4.28 24.22 12.91
N CYS A 277 -3.27 25.09 12.87
CA CYS A 277 -3.41 26.55 12.76
C CYS A 277 -3.08 27.11 11.37
N GLN A 278 -2.37 26.35 10.53
CA GLN A 278 -2.01 26.76 9.17
C GLN A 278 -1.89 25.55 8.24
N ASN A 279 -2.30 25.73 6.98
CA ASN A 279 -2.39 24.65 5.97
C ASN A 279 -3.11 23.41 6.54
N SER A 280 -4.20 23.62 7.28
CA SER A 280 -4.88 22.59 8.06
C SER A 280 -5.53 21.50 7.22
N ASP A 281 -5.89 21.82 5.98
CA ASP A 281 -6.33 20.86 4.97
C ASP A 281 -5.18 19.93 4.54
N LEU A 282 -4.00 20.48 4.28
CA LEU A 282 -2.79 19.68 4.02
C LEU A 282 -2.38 18.85 5.24
N PHE A 283 -2.48 19.40 6.45
CA PHE A 283 -2.21 18.69 7.69
C PHE A 283 -3.15 17.50 7.89
N TRP A 284 -4.44 17.66 7.58
CA TRP A 284 -5.41 16.58 7.58
C TRP A 284 -5.07 15.51 6.53
N ALA A 285 -4.71 15.92 5.31
CA ALA A 285 -4.35 15.00 4.22
C ALA A 285 -3.06 14.19 4.51
N LEU A 286 -2.04 14.80 5.10
CA LEU A 286 -0.80 14.10 5.47
C LEU A 286 -1.02 13.10 6.62
N ARG A 287 -2.09 13.23 7.40
CA ARG A 287 -2.46 12.29 8.47
C ARG A 287 -3.37 11.17 7.97
N GLY A 288 -2.87 10.35 7.04
CA GLY A 288 -3.55 9.13 6.58
C GLY A 288 -3.95 9.10 5.10
N GLY A 289 -3.75 10.19 4.36
CA GLY A 289 -4.06 10.29 2.94
C GLY A 289 -3.09 9.54 2.02
N GLY A 290 -2.00 8.99 2.57
CA GLY A 290 -1.01 8.21 1.84
C GLY A 290 0.28 8.97 1.56
N GLY A 291 1.41 8.30 1.81
CA GLY A 291 2.74 8.83 1.48
C GLY A 291 2.98 8.88 -0.03
N GLY A 292 3.76 9.86 -0.47
CA GLY A 292 4.08 10.05 -1.90
C GLY A 292 3.07 10.89 -2.68
N THR A 293 1.96 11.31 -2.07
CA THR A 293 0.84 11.97 -2.78
C THR A 293 0.85 13.49 -2.71
N PHE A 294 1.13 14.08 -1.54
CA PHE A 294 0.89 15.52 -1.31
C PHE A 294 2.17 16.39 -1.28
N GLY A 295 3.33 15.76 -1.18
CA GLY A 295 4.61 16.45 -1.12
C GLY A 295 5.72 15.58 -0.53
N VAL A 296 6.93 16.15 -0.48
CA VAL A 296 8.09 15.59 0.22
C VAL A 296 8.10 16.15 1.63
N VAL A 297 7.74 15.31 2.61
CA VAL A 297 7.84 15.65 4.04
C VAL A 297 9.29 15.62 4.46
N LEU A 298 9.76 16.69 5.10
CA LEU A 298 11.13 16.81 5.60
C LEU A 298 11.23 16.35 7.05
N GLU A 299 10.28 16.79 7.87
CA GLU A 299 10.19 16.43 9.28
C GLU A 299 8.73 16.42 9.77
N SER A 300 8.54 15.73 10.89
CA SER A 300 7.24 15.56 11.55
C SER A 300 7.41 15.61 13.06
N SER A 301 6.52 16.31 13.75
CA SER A 301 6.53 16.48 15.20
C SER A 301 5.41 15.65 15.82
N HIS A 302 5.77 14.71 16.69
CA HIS A 302 4.87 13.71 17.26
C HIS A 302 4.77 13.87 18.77
N ARG A 303 3.55 13.84 19.29
CA ARG A 303 3.29 13.73 20.72
C ARG A 303 3.89 12.44 21.26
N VAL A 304 4.54 12.52 22.41
CA VAL A 304 5.06 11.37 23.13
C VAL A 304 4.35 11.17 24.46
N GLU A 305 4.35 9.94 24.93
CA GLU A 305 3.86 9.61 26.27
C GLU A 305 5.02 9.66 27.28
N PRO A 306 4.76 9.77 28.59
CA PRO A 306 5.77 9.46 29.59
C PRO A 306 6.38 8.06 29.37
N LYS A 307 7.54 7.78 29.96
CA LYS A 307 8.08 6.42 29.97
C LYS A 307 7.06 5.47 30.60
N ILE A 308 6.60 4.46 29.85
CA ILE A 308 5.59 3.49 30.31
C ILE A 308 6.22 2.12 30.55
N SER A 309 5.91 1.50 31.68
CA SER A 309 6.08 0.05 31.84
C SER A 309 5.00 -0.69 31.06
N LEU A 310 5.31 -1.90 30.61
CA LEU A 310 4.41 -2.72 29.79
C LEU A 310 4.36 -4.13 30.33
N ILE A 311 3.17 -4.68 30.52
CA ILE A 311 3.02 -6.13 30.62
C ILE A 311 3.16 -6.71 29.22
N VAL A 312 3.97 -7.75 29.09
CA VAL A 312 4.24 -8.47 27.84
C VAL A 312 3.79 -9.90 28.01
N ALA A 313 3.09 -10.42 27.01
CA ALA A 313 2.75 -11.83 26.91
C ALA A 313 3.32 -12.40 25.61
N SER A 314 4.29 -13.30 25.72
CA SER A 314 4.91 -14.03 24.62
C SER A 314 4.60 -15.52 24.75
N LEU A 315 3.74 -16.03 23.89
CA LEU A 315 3.30 -17.42 23.86
C LEU A 315 3.64 -18.04 22.51
N LYS A 316 4.16 -19.27 22.49
CA LYS A 316 4.44 -20.00 21.25
C LYS A 316 4.42 -21.50 21.49
N PHE A 317 3.87 -22.28 20.55
CA PHE A 317 3.95 -23.74 20.59
C PHE A 317 4.33 -24.33 19.22
N PRO A 318 4.89 -25.54 19.15
CA PRO A 318 5.13 -26.24 17.89
C PRO A 318 3.82 -26.47 17.12
N GLN A 319 3.72 -25.90 15.92
CA GLN A 319 2.54 -26.01 15.08
C GLN A 319 2.46 -27.41 14.45
N THR A 320 1.30 -28.05 14.58
CA THR A 320 0.91 -29.26 13.85
C THR A 320 -0.26 -28.94 12.91
N ALA A 321 -0.77 -29.94 12.19
CA ALA A 321 -1.90 -29.74 11.28
C ALA A 321 -3.21 -29.39 12.01
N THR A 322 -3.37 -29.76 13.29
CA THR A 322 -4.66 -29.67 14.00
C THR A 322 -4.63 -28.72 15.19
N ASN A 323 -3.49 -28.55 15.85
CA ASN A 323 -3.40 -27.73 17.06
C ASN A 323 -3.53 -26.20 16.88
N PRO A 324 -3.48 -25.59 15.67
CA PRO A 324 -3.82 -24.17 15.53
C PRO A 324 -5.31 -23.90 15.72
N LEU A 325 -6.18 -24.85 15.38
CA LEU A 325 -7.63 -24.62 15.35
C LEU A 325 -8.19 -24.30 16.74
N PRO A 326 -7.93 -25.08 17.82
CA PRO A 326 -8.42 -24.70 19.14
C PRO A 326 -7.79 -23.40 19.66
N PHE A 327 -6.53 -23.12 19.32
CA PHE A 327 -5.87 -21.85 19.67
C PHE A 327 -6.58 -20.66 19.03
N LEU A 328 -6.81 -20.71 17.71
CA LEU A 328 -7.48 -19.64 16.97
C LEU A 328 -8.93 -19.46 17.43
N ARG A 329 -9.59 -20.54 17.88
CA ARG A 329 -10.91 -20.44 18.52
C ARG A 329 -10.84 -19.64 19.81
N LEU A 330 -9.91 -19.97 20.72
CA LEU A 330 -9.71 -19.23 21.98
C LEU A 330 -9.40 -17.76 21.72
N VAL A 331 -8.49 -17.47 20.78
CA VAL A 331 -8.13 -16.09 20.39
C VAL A 331 -9.37 -15.34 19.87
N THR A 332 -10.18 -15.98 19.02
CA THR A 332 -11.39 -15.35 18.46
C THR A 332 -12.43 -15.09 19.55
N ASP A 333 -12.65 -16.03 20.46
CA ASP A 333 -13.62 -15.89 21.54
C ASP A 333 -13.23 -14.79 22.54
N LYS A 334 -11.93 -14.62 22.81
CA LYS A 334 -11.40 -13.64 23.77
C LYS A 334 -11.11 -12.26 23.18
N ALA A 335 -11.15 -12.11 21.85
CA ALA A 335 -10.70 -10.90 21.18
C ALA A 335 -11.34 -9.62 21.72
N LEU A 336 -12.67 -9.60 21.92
CA LEU A 336 -13.39 -8.42 22.39
C LEU A 336 -13.02 -8.07 23.83
N GLN A 337 -12.91 -9.09 24.70
CA GLN A 337 -12.43 -8.91 26.07
C GLN A 337 -11.02 -8.30 26.06
N TRP A 338 -10.10 -8.86 25.28
CA TRP A 338 -8.74 -8.37 25.21
C TRP A 338 -8.63 -6.95 24.64
N GLY A 339 -9.46 -6.62 23.65
CA GLY A 339 -9.57 -5.24 23.15
C GLY A 339 -10.03 -4.28 24.23
N GLN A 340 -11.06 -4.67 25.02
CA GLN A 340 -11.58 -3.86 26.14
C GLN A 340 -10.56 -3.68 27.28
N GLU A 341 -9.68 -4.66 27.48
CA GLU A 341 -8.60 -4.59 28.46
C GLU A 341 -7.38 -3.78 27.98
N GLY A 342 -7.31 -3.41 26.70
CA GLY A 342 -6.23 -2.63 26.12
C GLY A 342 -5.03 -3.44 25.64
N TRP A 343 -5.22 -4.73 25.36
CA TRP A 343 -4.18 -5.54 24.72
C TRP A 343 -3.96 -5.10 23.27
N GLY A 344 -2.70 -4.99 22.87
CA GLY A 344 -2.29 -4.86 21.48
C GLY A 344 -1.08 -5.72 21.15
N GLY A 345 -0.87 -6.06 19.89
CA GLY A 345 0.17 -7.05 19.55
C GLY A 345 -0.02 -7.75 18.21
N HIS A 346 0.63 -8.89 18.08
CA HIS A 346 0.60 -9.73 16.89
C HIS A 346 0.27 -11.17 17.26
N ILE A 347 -0.69 -11.77 16.55
CA ILE A 347 -1.14 -13.15 16.77
C ILE A 347 -1.04 -13.92 15.46
N GLY A 348 -0.44 -15.11 15.52
CA GLY A 348 -0.35 -16.06 14.41
C GLY A 348 -1.11 -17.35 14.71
N ALA A 349 -0.96 -18.37 13.87
CA ALA A 349 -1.62 -19.67 14.04
C ALA A 349 -1.21 -20.42 15.33
N ASN A 350 -0.01 -20.15 15.84
CA ASN A 350 0.59 -20.89 16.95
C ASN A 350 1.39 -20.03 17.93
N MET A 351 1.19 -18.72 17.88
CA MET A 351 1.92 -17.75 18.69
C MET A 351 1.10 -16.50 18.97
N LEU A 352 1.43 -15.82 20.06
CA LEU A 352 0.94 -14.49 20.41
C LEU A 352 2.07 -13.69 21.05
N ILE A 353 2.27 -12.44 20.61
CA ILE A 353 3.11 -11.44 21.27
C ILE A 353 2.27 -10.18 21.48
N ASN A 354 1.71 -10.03 22.67
CA ASN A 354 0.89 -8.88 23.02
C ASN A 354 1.49 -8.11 24.18
N VAL A 355 1.16 -6.83 24.24
CA VAL A 355 1.50 -5.92 25.32
C VAL A 355 0.25 -5.27 25.87
N ASN A 356 0.29 -4.89 27.15
CA ASN A 356 -0.77 -4.14 27.80
C ASN A 356 -0.15 -3.08 28.74
N PRO A 357 -0.45 -1.79 28.54
CA PRO A 357 0.05 -0.70 29.39
C PRO A 357 -0.88 -0.36 30.57
N LEU A 358 -2.04 -1.00 30.70
CA LEU A 358 -3.11 -0.59 31.62
C LEU A 358 -3.31 -1.53 32.83
N ILE A 359 -3.00 -2.82 32.68
CA ILE A 359 -3.30 -3.83 33.70
C ILE A 359 -2.05 -4.32 34.42
N THR A 360 -2.22 -4.79 35.66
CA THR A 360 -1.16 -5.43 36.45
C THR A 360 -0.77 -6.81 35.90
N LEU A 361 0.40 -7.30 36.27
CA LEU A 361 0.87 -8.65 35.91
C LEU A 361 -0.11 -9.78 36.30
N ASP A 362 -0.74 -9.70 37.48
CA ASP A 362 -1.68 -10.74 37.93
C ASP A 362 -2.98 -10.75 37.10
N ASN A 363 -3.54 -9.57 36.83
CA ASN A 363 -4.68 -9.43 35.92
C ASN A 363 -4.34 -9.90 34.50
N ALA A 364 -3.12 -9.66 34.01
CA ALA A 364 -2.69 -10.15 32.71
C ALA A 364 -2.61 -11.69 32.65
N LYS A 365 -2.07 -12.32 33.70
CA LYS A 365 -2.05 -13.79 33.81
C LYS A 365 -3.46 -14.37 33.84
N ALA A 366 -4.40 -13.71 34.54
CA ALA A 366 -5.79 -14.12 34.58
C ALA A 366 -6.48 -13.96 33.20
N SER A 367 -6.29 -12.81 32.54
CA SER A 367 -6.83 -12.50 31.21
C SER A 367 -6.40 -13.51 30.14
N LEU A 368 -5.15 -13.97 30.21
CA LEU A 368 -4.56 -14.89 29.23
C LEU A 368 -4.54 -16.37 29.68
N ALA A 369 -5.20 -16.71 30.80
CA ALA A 369 -5.08 -18.04 31.41
C ALA A 369 -5.46 -19.17 30.43
N ASP A 370 -6.55 -19.01 29.68
CA ASP A 370 -7.03 -20.05 28.76
C ASP A 370 -6.02 -20.32 27.62
N VAL A 371 -5.48 -19.26 27.02
CA VAL A 371 -4.51 -19.38 25.91
C VAL A 371 -3.13 -19.83 26.40
N ALA A 372 -2.74 -19.44 27.62
CA ALA A 372 -1.52 -19.91 28.27
C ALA A 372 -1.59 -21.41 28.59
N ASN A 373 -2.69 -21.86 29.21
CA ASN A 373 -2.91 -23.27 29.52
C ASN A 373 -2.92 -24.13 28.26
N TYR A 374 -3.60 -23.66 27.20
CA TYR A 374 -3.57 -24.34 25.91
C TYR A 374 -2.14 -24.44 25.36
N THR A 375 -1.40 -23.34 25.35
CA THR A 375 -0.01 -23.30 24.85
C THR A 375 0.88 -24.31 25.58
N LEU A 376 0.80 -24.37 26.91
CA LEU A 376 1.56 -25.34 27.72
C LEU A 376 1.15 -26.79 27.42
N SER A 377 -0.14 -27.05 27.21
CA SER A 377 -0.63 -28.38 26.81
C SER A 377 -0.08 -28.86 25.46
N GLN A 378 0.37 -27.93 24.61
CA GLN A 378 0.98 -28.20 23.30
C GLN A 378 2.52 -28.24 23.37
N ASN A 379 3.11 -28.42 24.55
CA ASN A 379 4.55 -28.34 24.79
C ASN A 379 5.15 -26.99 24.35
N GLY A 380 4.37 -25.92 24.45
CA GLY A 380 4.79 -24.56 24.15
C GLY A 380 5.43 -23.83 25.31
N THR A 381 5.85 -22.60 25.05
CA THR A 381 6.40 -21.66 26.04
C THR A 381 5.40 -20.54 26.30
N VAL A 382 5.31 -20.13 27.56
CA VAL A 382 4.51 -18.99 28.01
C VAL A 382 5.40 -18.10 28.86
N VAL A 383 5.54 -16.84 28.44
CA VAL A 383 6.22 -15.80 29.20
C VAL A 383 5.25 -14.64 29.36
N ILE A 384 4.89 -14.33 30.60
CA ILE A 384 4.11 -13.14 30.95
C ILE A 384 4.92 -12.38 31.99
N GLU A 385 5.40 -11.19 31.63
CA GLU A 385 6.31 -10.40 32.45
C GLU A 385 6.06 -8.91 32.29
N GLU A 386 6.59 -8.12 33.23
CA GLU A 386 6.63 -6.67 33.10
C GLU A 386 7.99 -6.23 32.58
N LEU A 387 7.98 -5.35 31.58
CA LEU A 387 9.17 -4.66 31.10
C LEU A 387 9.13 -3.17 31.44
N PRO A 388 10.29 -2.56 31.75
CA PRO A 388 10.35 -1.20 32.28
C PRO A 388 10.14 -0.11 31.22
N SER A 389 10.17 -0.45 29.92
CA SER A 389 9.94 0.51 28.84
C SER A 389 9.59 -0.16 27.52
N TRP A 390 9.07 0.66 26.58
CA TRP A 390 8.91 0.28 25.19
C TRP A 390 10.23 -0.15 24.53
N LEU A 391 11.35 0.54 24.79
CA LEU A 391 12.64 0.16 24.24
C LEU A 391 13.10 -1.22 24.76
N ALA A 392 12.89 -1.50 26.05
CA ALA A 392 13.22 -2.80 26.63
C ALA A 392 12.43 -3.93 25.94
N PHE A 393 11.14 -3.70 25.67
CA PHE A 393 10.33 -4.62 24.86
C PHE A 393 10.87 -4.78 23.45
N PHE A 394 11.14 -3.66 22.77
CA PHE A 394 11.60 -3.63 21.39
C PHE A 394 12.91 -4.41 21.21
N GLN A 395 13.87 -4.21 22.11
CA GLN A 395 15.15 -4.91 22.09
C GLN A 395 14.99 -6.42 22.37
N LYS A 396 14.15 -6.77 23.35
CA LYS A 396 13.97 -8.16 23.79
C LYS A 396 13.18 -9.00 22.80
N TYR A 397 12.16 -8.44 22.15
CA TYR A 397 11.19 -9.22 21.36
C TYR A 397 11.13 -8.86 19.88
N VAL A 398 11.58 -7.67 19.48
CA VAL A 398 11.51 -7.24 18.08
C VAL A 398 12.86 -7.39 17.39
N THR A 399 13.91 -6.74 17.89
CA THR A 399 15.23 -6.80 17.25
C THR A 399 15.89 -8.17 17.40
N SER A 400 15.65 -8.87 18.51
CA SER A 400 16.20 -10.22 18.76
C SER A 400 15.58 -11.30 17.87
N ALA A 401 14.34 -11.10 17.43
CA ALA A 401 13.55 -12.03 16.60
C ALA A 401 13.25 -11.44 15.21
N GLN A 402 14.08 -10.48 14.79
CA GLN A 402 13.89 -9.70 13.58
C GLN A 402 13.80 -10.63 12.35
N SER A 403 12.72 -10.46 11.59
CA SER A 403 12.56 -11.19 10.33
C SER A 403 13.56 -10.68 9.28
N ALA A 404 14.13 -11.62 8.53
CA ALA A 404 14.94 -11.31 7.35
C ALA A 404 14.09 -10.60 6.29
N VAL A 405 14.72 -9.72 5.53
CA VAL A 405 14.15 -9.06 4.34
C VAL A 405 14.81 -9.64 3.08
N GLY A 406 14.59 -9.01 1.93
CA GLY A 406 15.23 -9.48 0.70
C GLY A 406 14.56 -10.73 0.13
N THR A 407 13.26 -10.92 0.42
CA THR A 407 12.44 -12.01 -0.13
C THR A 407 11.14 -11.42 -0.67
N GLU A 408 10.67 -11.97 -1.77
CA GLU A 408 9.46 -11.52 -2.41
C GLU A 408 8.23 -11.90 -1.60
N ASN A 409 7.44 -10.89 -1.25
CA ASN A 409 6.33 -11.02 -0.33
C ASN A 409 5.21 -10.04 -0.71
N ILE A 410 3.97 -10.53 -0.71
CA ILE A 410 2.77 -9.71 -0.81
C ILE A 410 1.83 -10.10 0.31
N LEU A 411 0.86 -9.24 0.57
CA LEU A 411 -0.10 -9.45 1.63
C LEU A 411 -1.52 -9.15 1.16
N GLY A 412 -2.47 -9.72 1.86
CA GLY A 412 -3.88 -9.39 1.78
C GLY A 412 -4.39 -9.12 3.18
N THR A 413 -4.99 -7.96 3.41
CA THR A 413 -5.48 -7.58 4.75
C THR A 413 -6.84 -6.90 4.73
N ARG A 414 -7.48 -6.87 5.90
CA ARG A 414 -8.74 -6.19 6.13
C ARG A 414 -8.87 -5.72 7.58
N LEU A 415 -9.51 -4.58 7.76
CA LEU A 415 -9.94 -4.11 9.08
C LEU A 415 -11.24 -4.85 9.44
N MET A 416 -11.21 -5.66 10.49
CA MET A 416 -12.30 -6.53 10.88
C MET A 416 -13.21 -5.81 11.88
N PRO A 417 -14.48 -5.50 11.52
CA PRO A 417 -15.38 -4.72 12.35
C PRO A 417 -15.66 -5.39 13.70
N THR A 418 -15.71 -4.59 14.77
CA THR A 418 -16.03 -5.09 16.11
C THR A 418 -17.41 -5.76 16.19
N THR A 419 -18.33 -5.38 15.30
CA THR A 419 -19.68 -5.98 15.21
C THR A 419 -19.66 -7.50 14.97
N LEU A 420 -18.57 -8.05 14.40
CA LEU A 420 -18.38 -9.49 14.26
C LEU A 420 -18.29 -10.21 15.61
N TRP A 421 -17.89 -9.52 16.68
CA TRP A 421 -17.76 -10.10 18.02
C TRP A 421 -19.01 -9.93 18.91
N ASN A 422 -20.06 -9.28 18.41
CA ASN A 422 -21.31 -9.06 19.15
C ASN A 422 -22.22 -10.30 19.18
N SER A 423 -21.88 -11.37 18.46
CA SER A 423 -22.65 -12.61 18.41
C SER A 423 -21.76 -13.82 18.18
N ASP A 424 -22.20 -15.00 18.57
CA ASP A 424 -21.45 -16.24 18.33
C ASP A 424 -21.36 -16.58 16.84
N ALA A 425 -22.40 -16.28 16.05
CA ALA A 425 -22.38 -16.46 14.60
C ALA A 425 -21.30 -15.60 13.91
N GLY A 426 -21.08 -14.37 14.39
CA GLY A 426 -20.02 -13.50 13.88
C GLY A 426 -18.62 -14.02 14.24
N LYS A 427 -18.43 -14.45 15.49
CA LYS A 427 -17.17 -15.10 15.94
C LYS A 427 -16.90 -16.39 15.16
N ASP A 428 -17.91 -17.22 14.96
CA ASP A 428 -17.80 -18.45 14.17
C ASP A 428 -17.39 -18.15 12.72
N SER A 429 -17.93 -17.06 12.14
CA SER A 429 -17.56 -16.63 10.78
C SER A 429 -16.09 -16.20 10.69
N VAL A 430 -15.58 -15.45 11.67
CA VAL A 430 -14.17 -15.08 11.76
C VAL A 430 -13.28 -16.31 11.95
N TYR A 431 -13.63 -17.18 12.90
CA TYR A 431 -12.92 -18.44 13.16
C TYR A 431 -12.86 -19.32 11.91
N ASN A 432 -13.97 -19.47 11.18
CA ASN A 432 -14.03 -20.26 9.96
C ASN A 432 -13.13 -19.67 8.87
N ALA A 433 -13.05 -18.35 8.74
CA ALA A 433 -12.10 -17.72 7.80
C ALA A 433 -10.64 -18.01 8.16
N LEU A 434 -10.28 -17.93 9.44
CA LEU A 434 -8.94 -18.28 9.92
C LEU A 434 -8.61 -19.76 9.66
N ALA A 435 -9.54 -20.66 9.99
CA ALA A 435 -9.39 -22.10 9.78
C ALA A 435 -9.23 -22.46 8.29
N ASN A 436 -10.03 -21.82 7.41
CA ASN A 436 -9.99 -22.04 5.97
C ASN A 436 -8.71 -21.48 5.32
N MET A 437 -8.01 -20.56 5.98
CA MET A 437 -6.77 -19.96 5.49
C MET A 437 -5.55 -20.87 5.72
N LEU A 438 -5.51 -21.59 6.86
CA LEU A 438 -4.38 -22.43 7.29
C LEU A 438 -3.81 -23.40 6.23
N PRO A 439 -4.61 -24.04 5.35
CA PRO A 439 -4.06 -24.96 4.35
C PRO A 439 -3.11 -24.31 3.34
N PHE A 440 -3.11 -22.97 3.20
CA PHE A 440 -2.29 -22.28 2.21
C PHE A 440 -1.59 -21.02 2.72
N ALA A 441 -2.01 -20.46 3.86
CA ALA A 441 -1.32 -19.34 4.50
C ALA A 441 -1.55 -19.35 6.02
N ASN A 442 -0.54 -18.90 6.77
CA ASN A 442 -0.74 -18.62 8.19
C ASN A 442 -1.46 -17.26 8.34
N PRO A 443 -2.56 -17.18 9.11
CA PRO A 443 -3.17 -15.90 9.43
C PRO A 443 -2.20 -15.05 10.25
N TYR A 444 -2.27 -13.75 10.02
CA TYR A 444 -1.54 -12.73 10.75
C TYR A 444 -2.54 -11.68 11.25
N ILE A 445 -2.78 -11.70 12.55
CA ILE A 445 -3.71 -10.79 13.22
C ILE A 445 -2.88 -9.71 13.90
N VAL A 446 -2.98 -8.49 13.40
CA VAL A 446 -2.44 -7.29 14.03
C VAL A 446 -3.52 -6.72 14.95
N VAL A 447 -3.30 -6.82 16.26
CA VAL A 447 -4.12 -6.18 17.29
C VAL A 447 -3.59 -4.75 17.45
N GLY A 448 -3.74 -3.96 16.39
CA GLY A 448 -3.19 -2.61 16.27
C GLY A 448 -4.23 -1.58 15.84
N THR A 449 -5.52 -1.87 16.03
CA THR A 449 -6.58 -0.89 15.82
C THR A 449 -6.71 0.02 17.06
N PRO A 450 -7.08 1.29 16.90
CA PRO A 450 -7.19 2.27 17.98
C PRO A 450 -8.47 2.08 18.82
N PHE A 451 -8.72 0.86 19.30
CA PHE A 451 -10.01 0.43 19.83
C PHE A 451 -10.47 1.17 21.09
N LEU A 452 -9.56 1.52 22.00
CA LEU A 452 -9.85 2.29 23.22
C LEU A 452 -9.48 3.77 23.10
N TYR A 453 -8.79 4.14 22.03
CA TYR A 453 -8.29 5.49 21.86
C TYR A 453 -9.44 6.45 21.54
N ASP A 454 -9.63 7.46 22.39
CA ASP A 454 -10.57 8.54 22.14
C ASP A 454 -10.01 9.46 21.05
N TYR A 455 -10.69 9.48 19.90
CA TYR A 455 -10.27 10.25 18.74
C TYR A 455 -11.33 11.30 18.39
N PRO A 456 -10.95 12.54 18.06
CA PRO A 456 -11.89 13.48 17.51
C PRO A 456 -12.33 13.02 16.12
N ALA A 457 -13.65 12.94 15.91
CA ALA A 457 -14.20 12.54 14.61
C ALA A 457 -13.67 13.44 13.48
N ASN A 458 -13.37 12.83 12.33
CA ASN A 458 -12.82 13.49 11.13
C ASN A 458 -11.49 14.25 11.35
N SER A 459 -10.76 14.00 12.44
CA SER A 459 -9.47 14.66 12.69
C SER A 459 -8.34 14.21 11.77
N THR A 460 -8.44 13.00 11.20
CA THR A 460 -7.44 12.42 10.30
C THR A 460 -8.11 11.84 9.05
N SER A 461 -7.34 11.57 8.01
CA SER A 461 -7.85 11.27 6.67
C SER A 461 -7.79 9.78 6.27
N ALA A 462 -7.21 8.92 7.11
CA ALA A 462 -7.32 7.47 6.94
C ALA A 462 -8.78 7.01 7.02
N THR A 463 -9.09 5.82 6.46
CA THR A 463 -10.44 5.25 6.52
C THR A 463 -11.00 5.23 7.96
N PRO A 464 -12.23 5.72 8.19
CA PRO A 464 -12.88 5.63 9.51
C PRO A 464 -13.05 4.19 10.01
N ALA A 465 -12.94 3.19 9.13
CA ALA A 465 -13.01 1.77 9.49
C ALA A 465 -11.99 1.38 10.58
N TRP A 466 -10.85 2.08 10.68
CA TRP A 466 -9.89 1.90 11.77
C TRP A 466 -10.54 1.98 13.15
N ARG A 467 -11.49 2.90 13.30
CA ARG A 467 -12.09 3.28 14.59
C ARG A 467 -13.19 2.33 15.05
N ASN A 468 -13.72 1.52 14.14
CA ASN A 468 -14.82 0.58 14.39
C ASN A 468 -14.38 -0.89 14.20
N SER A 469 -13.08 -1.13 14.13
CA SER A 469 -12.50 -2.46 13.91
C SER A 469 -11.73 -2.92 15.13
N LEU A 470 -11.80 -4.22 15.40
CA LEU A 470 -11.08 -4.84 16.50
C LEU A 470 -9.71 -5.36 16.06
N TRP A 471 -9.63 -5.88 14.83
CA TRP A 471 -8.40 -6.43 14.27
C TRP A 471 -8.07 -5.81 12.93
N HIS A 472 -6.78 -5.71 12.65
CA HIS A 472 -6.25 -5.65 11.30
C HIS A 472 -5.76 -7.05 10.94
N LEU A 473 -6.57 -7.80 10.19
CA LEU A 473 -6.34 -9.21 9.89
C LEU A 473 -5.81 -9.36 8.47
N GLY A 474 -4.80 -10.20 8.29
CA GLY A 474 -4.36 -10.58 6.96
C GLY A 474 -3.52 -11.84 6.93
N PHE A 475 -2.74 -11.96 5.86
CA PHE A 475 -1.81 -13.05 5.61
C PHE A 475 -0.78 -12.61 4.58
N HIS A 476 0.31 -13.39 4.50
CA HIS A 476 1.37 -13.19 3.53
C HIS A 476 1.37 -14.30 2.48
N ALA A 477 1.80 -13.95 1.27
CA ALA A 477 2.16 -14.89 0.23
C ALA A 477 3.54 -14.54 -0.32
N THR A 478 4.35 -15.55 -0.60
CA THR A 478 5.74 -15.39 -1.03
C THR A 478 6.01 -16.19 -2.28
N TRP A 479 7.02 -15.79 -3.05
CA TRP A 479 7.56 -16.59 -4.16
C TRP A 479 9.08 -16.57 -4.15
N GLN A 480 9.69 -17.28 -5.10
CA GLN A 480 11.14 -17.40 -5.23
C GLN A 480 11.64 -16.51 -6.37
N TYR A 481 12.90 -16.08 -6.30
CA TYR A 481 13.56 -15.24 -7.32
C TYR A 481 13.50 -15.81 -8.76
N ASN A 482 13.34 -17.13 -8.90
CA ASN A 482 13.27 -17.85 -10.16
C ASN A 482 11.85 -18.18 -10.61
N SER A 483 10.82 -17.77 -9.87
CA SER A 483 9.43 -17.97 -10.27
C SER A 483 9.14 -17.30 -11.62
N THR A 484 8.29 -17.95 -12.42
CA THR A 484 7.84 -17.41 -13.71
C THR A 484 6.77 -16.34 -13.51
N THR A 485 6.56 -15.50 -14.52
CA THR A 485 5.49 -14.48 -14.50
C THR A 485 4.11 -15.10 -14.24
N ASP A 486 3.82 -16.27 -14.81
CA ASP A 486 2.54 -16.97 -14.60
C ASP A 486 2.37 -17.44 -13.14
N GLN A 487 3.46 -17.94 -12.52
CA GLN A 487 3.43 -18.32 -11.11
C GLN A 487 3.20 -17.11 -10.20
N ILE A 488 3.90 -16.00 -10.48
CA ILE A 488 3.74 -14.75 -9.73
C ILE A 488 2.31 -14.22 -9.90
N ALA A 489 1.76 -14.21 -11.12
CA ALA A 489 0.39 -13.80 -11.39
C ALA A 489 -0.64 -14.66 -10.65
N ALA A 490 -0.44 -15.98 -10.61
CA ALA A 490 -1.30 -16.89 -9.86
C ALA A 490 -1.27 -16.62 -8.34
N ILE A 491 -0.12 -16.22 -7.79
CA ILE A 491 0.03 -15.86 -6.38
C ILE A 491 -0.72 -14.56 -6.05
N TYR A 492 -0.61 -13.53 -6.89
CA TYR A 492 -1.44 -12.33 -6.75
C TYR A 492 -2.93 -12.65 -6.81
N GLN A 493 -3.35 -13.43 -7.81
CA GLN A 493 -4.75 -13.81 -7.96
C GLN A 493 -5.27 -14.56 -6.74
N LYS A 494 -4.50 -15.54 -6.24
CA LYS A 494 -4.88 -16.30 -5.04
C LYS A 494 -4.93 -15.43 -3.79
N THR A 495 -4.04 -14.45 -3.68
CA THR A 495 -4.03 -13.47 -2.59
C THR A 495 -5.28 -12.60 -2.64
N SER A 496 -5.63 -12.04 -3.79
CA SER A 496 -6.84 -11.22 -3.93
C SER A 496 -8.13 -12.01 -3.71
N GLN A 497 -8.19 -13.26 -4.20
CA GLN A 497 -9.31 -14.18 -3.97
C GLN A 497 -9.47 -14.54 -2.48
N THR A 498 -8.37 -14.80 -1.79
CA THR A 498 -8.41 -15.08 -0.35
C THR A 498 -8.85 -13.83 0.41
N THR A 499 -8.30 -12.67 0.07
CA THR A 499 -8.68 -11.39 0.68
C THR A 499 -10.16 -11.08 0.45
N GLN A 500 -10.77 -11.56 -0.65
CA GLN A 500 -12.20 -11.42 -0.89
C GLN A 500 -13.04 -12.04 0.23
N THR A 501 -12.62 -13.17 0.79
CA THR A 501 -13.32 -13.78 1.94
C THR A 501 -13.36 -12.85 3.16
N LEU A 502 -12.29 -12.07 3.39
CA LEU A 502 -12.25 -11.07 4.45
C LEU A 502 -13.12 -9.85 4.11
N ARG A 503 -13.17 -9.43 2.84
CA ARG A 503 -14.07 -8.35 2.37
C ARG A 503 -15.53 -8.73 2.56
N ASP A 504 -15.92 -9.96 2.21
CA ASP A 504 -17.28 -10.47 2.36
C ASP A 504 -17.72 -10.53 3.82
N LEU A 505 -16.79 -10.79 4.75
CA LEU A 505 -17.03 -10.74 6.20
C LEU A 505 -17.08 -9.33 6.78
N SER A 506 -16.60 -8.31 6.06
CA SER A 506 -16.46 -6.95 6.58
C SER A 506 -17.03 -5.89 5.62
N PRO A 507 -18.29 -6.05 5.15
CA PRO A 507 -18.90 -5.08 4.24
C PRO A 507 -18.94 -3.68 4.87
N GLY A 508 -18.56 -2.66 4.11
CA GLY A 508 -18.49 -1.27 4.58
C GLY A 508 -17.30 -0.96 5.51
N SER A 509 -16.43 -1.94 5.79
CA SER A 509 -15.14 -1.70 6.45
C SER A 509 -14.10 -1.15 5.46
N GLY A 510 -12.82 -1.18 5.84
CA GLY A 510 -11.68 -0.75 5.04
C GLY A 510 -10.48 -1.68 5.13
N ALA A 511 -9.37 -1.24 4.53
CA ALA A 511 -8.08 -1.88 4.62
C ALA A 511 -7.00 -0.83 4.92
N TYR A 512 -5.87 -1.26 5.46
CA TYR A 512 -4.76 -0.36 5.71
C TYR A 512 -4.03 -0.03 4.40
N PHE A 513 -3.94 1.25 4.04
CA PHE A 513 -3.25 1.72 2.84
C PHE A 513 -1.82 1.16 2.68
N ASN A 514 -1.05 1.04 3.75
CA ASN A 514 0.34 0.57 3.66
C ASN A 514 0.48 -0.94 3.57
N GLU A 515 -0.52 -1.68 4.02
CA GLU A 515 -0.51 -3.14 4.08
C GLU A 515 -1.82 -3.65 3.49
N GLY A 516 -2.18 -3.17 2.31
CA GLY A 516 -3.35 -3.62 1.55
C GLY A 516 -2.98 -4.62 0.46
N ASP A 517 -3.98 -5.31 -0.06
CA ASP A 517 -3.85 -6.05 -1.32
C ASP A 517 -3.28 -5.12 -2.41
N VAL A 518 -2.33 -5.61 -3.19
CA VAL A 518 -1.75 -4.86 -4.31
C VAL A 518 -2.84 -4.49 -5.30
N TYR A 519 -3.84 -5.34 -5.51
CA TYR A 519 -4.97 -5.09 -6.41
C TYR A 519 -6.27 -4.89 -5.64
N GLU A 520 -6.24 -4.11 -4.56
CA GLU A 520 -7.44 -3.85 -3.75
C GLU A 520 -8.57 -3.27 -4.63
N PRO A 521 -9.69 -4.00 -4.79
CA PRO A 521 -10.81 -3.51 -5.57
C PRO A 521 -11.46 -2.32 -4.85
N SER A 522 -11.77 -1.26 -5.58
CA SER A 522 -12.31 -0.01 -5.01
C SER A 522 -11.41 0.53 -3.89
N HIS A 523 -10.09 0.58 -4.16
CA HIS A 523 -9.06 1.02 -3.21
C HIS A 523 -9.39 2.38 -2.56
N GLU A 524 -10.07 3.27 -3.30
CA GLU A 524 -10.54 4.56 -2.83
C GLU A 524 -11.44 4.42 -1.58
N ASP A 525 -12.41 3.53 -1.66
CA ASP A 525 -13.34 3.25 -0.57
C ASP A 525 -12.65 2.49 0.57
N SER A 526 -11.81 1.51 0.24
CA SER A 526 -11.11 0.69 1.23
C SER A 526 -10.12 1.48 2.07
N TYR A 527 -9.35 2.38 1.46
CA TYR A 527 -8.25 3.09 2.14
C TYR A 527 -8.68 4.41 2.79
N TRP A 528 -9.68 5.09 2.21
CA TRP A 528 -10.12 6.40 2.68
C TRP A 528 -11.64 6.52 2.86
N GLY A 529 -12.43 5.76 2.10
CA GLY A 529 -13.89 5.78 2.23
C GLY A 529 -14.46 7.17 2.00
N VAL A 530 -15.28 7.64 2.95
CA VAL A 530 -15.91 8.97 2.88
C VAL A 530 -14.92 10.14 2.81
N ASN A 531 -13.65 9.92 3.18
CA ASN A 531 -12.61 10.95 3.14
C ASN A 531 -12.03 11.17 1.72
N TYR A 532 -12.22 10.21 0.81
CA TYR A 532 -11.59 10.21 -0.51
C TYR A 532 -11.88 11.48 -1.34
N PRO A 533 -13.13 11.97 -1.47
CA PRO A 533 -13.39 13.17 -2.27
C PRO A 533 -12.67 14.42 -1.77
N ALA A 534 -12.51 14.59 -0.45
CA ALA A 534 -11.80 15.71 0.15
C ALA A 534 -10.28 15.59 -0.10
N LEU A 535 -9.71 14.39 0.05
CA LEU A 535 -8.31 14.11 -0.29
C LEU A 535 -8.01 14.44 -1.75
N LEU A 536 -8.89 14.04 -2.68
CA LEU A 536 -8.74 14.35 -4.10
C LEU A 536 -8.79 15.86 -4.39
N ALA A 537 -9.64 16.61 -3.69
CA ALA A 537 -9.69 18.07 -3.83
C ALA A 537 -8.39 18.72 -3.33
N ILE A 538 -7.85 18.26 -2.20
CA ILE A 538 -6.59 18.73 -1.63
C ILE A 538 -5.41 18.38 -2.55
N LYS A 539 -5.39 17.18 -3.14
CA LYS A 539 -4.40 16.84 -4.16
C LYS A 539 -4.39 17.87 -5.28
N LYS A 540 -5.56 18.13 -5.89
CA LYS A 540 -5.67 19.08 -7.01
C LYS A 540 -5.23 20.50 -6.64
N LYS A 541 -5.38 20.87 -5.37
CA LYS A 541 -4.92 22.16 -4.84
C LYS A 541 -3.38 22.24 -4.76
N TYR A 542 -2.72 21.20 -4.24
CA TYR A 542 -1.26 21.23 -3.97
C TYR A 542 -0.41 20.62 -5.09
N ASP A 543 -1.01 19.82 -5.96
CA ASP A 543 -0.39 19.19 -7.12
C ASP A 543 -1.33 19.24 -8.36
N PRO A 544 -1.60 20.44 -8.90
CA PRO A 544 -2.47 20.59 -10.05
C PRO A 544 -1.89 19.98 -11.34
N ASP A 545 -0.57 19.77 -11.39
CA ASP A 545 0.13 19.20 -12.53
C ASP A 545 0.31 17.66 -12.41
N ASN A 546 -0.16 17.06 -11.30
CA ASN A 546 -0.02 15.63 -10.99
C ASN A 546 1.43 15.12 -11.08
N LEU A 547 2.40 15.91 -10.58
CA LEU A 547 3.82 15.53 -10.58
C LEU A 547 4.10 14.33 -9.67
N LEU A 548 3.27 14.17 -8.64
CA LEU A 548 3.32 13.03 -7.75
C LEU A 548 2.21 12.04 -8.13
N ASP A 549 2.61 10.84 -8.48
CA ASP A 549 1.69 9.77 -8.79
C ASP A 549 2.26 8.47 -8.23
N CYS A 550 1.41 7.62 -7.68
CA CYS A 550 1.79 6.32 -7.18
C CYS A 550 0.61 5.35 -7.19
N TRP A 551 0.91 4.06 -7.18
CA TRP A 551 -0.10 3.01 -7.28
C TRP A 551 -1.10 3.04 -6.14
N ASP A 552 -2.39 3.08 -6.51
CA ASP A 552 -3.53 3.26 -5.61
C ASP A 552 -3.39 4.44 -4.65
N CYS A 553 -2.65 5.49 -5.05
CA CYS A 553 -2.55 6.74 -4.29
C CYS A 553 -3.70 7.71 -4.60
N GLY A 554 -4.70 7.26 -5.36
CA GLY A 554 -6.03 7.84 -5.33
C GLY A 554 -6.22 9.12 -6.15
N THR A 555 -5.42 9.44 -7.17
CA THR A 555 -5.60 10.72 -7.88
C THR A 555 -5.42 10.57 -9.39
N PHE A 556 -6.56 10.57 -10.09
CA PHE A 556 -6.75 10.33 -11.53
C PHE A 556 -6.56 8.86 -11.93
N GLY A 557 -7.62 8.29 -12.51
CA GLY A 557 -7.75 6.85 -12.75
C GLY A 557 -6.46 6.27 -13.27
N ALA A 558 -5.89 5.31 -12.50
CA ALA A 558 -4.66 4.59 -12.78
C ALA A 558 -3.90 5.16 -13.97
N SER A 559 -3.03 6.14 -13.74
CA SER A 559 -2.03 6.48 -14.74
C SER A 559 -1.32 5.17 -15.11
N PRO A 560 -1.40 4.70 -16.36
CA PRO A 560 -0.97 3.36 -16.75
C PRO A 560 0.57 3.18 -16.71
N PHE A 561 1.30 4.15 -16.17
CA PHE A 561 2.72 4.32 -16.45
C PHE A 561 3.64 3.79 -15.34
N ILE A 562 3.26 3.90 -14.06
CA ILE A 562 4.08 3.27 -13.00
C ILE A 562 3.90 1.74 -13.03
N PHE A 563 2.77 1.26 -13.56
CA PHE A 563 2.45 -0.17 -13.58
C PHE A 563 1.85 -0.63 -14.91
N ARG A 564 2.67 -0.61 -15.96
CA ARG A 564 2.53 -1.66 -16.99
C ARG A 564 2.78 -3.06 -16.40
N ASP A 565 3.39 -3.16 -15.22
CA ASP A 565 3.87 -4.40 -14.59
C ASP A 565 2.80 -5.33 -14.00
N ALA A 566 1.60 -4.80 -13.77
CA ALA A 566 0.54 -5.45 -13.02
C ALA A 566 -0.68 -5.81 -13.92
N ASP A 567 -0.79 -5.15 -15.07
CA ASP A 567 -2.01 -5.08 -15.88
C ASP A 567 -2.46 -6.38 -16.56
N HIS A 568 -1.56 -7.34 -16.80
CA HIS A 568 -1.96 -8.56 -17.54
C HIS A 568 -2.85 -9.48 -16.70
N ALA A 569 -2.68 -9.49 -15.37
CA ALA A 569 -3.51 -10.29 -14.47
C ALA A 569 -4.90 -9.64 -14.25
N HIS A 570 -4.97 -8.30 -14.22
CA HIS A 570 -6.22 -7.60 -13.90
C HIS A 570 -7.16 -7.45 -15.11
N ASN A 571 -6.62 -7.18 -16.32
CA ASN A 571 -7.45 -6.87 -17.50
C ASN A 571 -8.19 -8.07 -18.12
N SER A 572 -7.93 -9.30 -17.65
CA SER A 572 -8.60 -10.50 -18.16
C SER A 572 -9.80 -10.96 -17.32
N TRP A 573 -10.07 -10.38 -16.15
CA TRP A 573 -11.01 -10.99 -15.19
C TRP A 573 -12.01 -10.06 -14.48
N GLN A 574 -11.86 -8.74 -14.52
CA GLN A 574 -12.83 -7.81 -13.93
C GLN A 574 -13.66 -7.12 -15.03
N PRO A 575 -15.00 -7.30 -15.09
CA PRO A 575 -15.83 -6.39 -15.86
C PRO A 575 -15.70 -5.00 -15.22
N ARG A 576 -15.30 -3.99 -16.02
CA ARG A 576 -15.28 -2.59 -15.57
C ARG A 576 -16.61 -2.28 -14.88
N PRO A 577 -16.62 -1.66 -13.68
CA PRO A 577 -17.87 -1.28 -13.04
C PRO A 577 -18.65 -0.40 -14.02
N ALA A 578 -19.88 -0.80 -14.35
CA ALA A 578 -20.81 0.10 -15.01
C ALA A 578 -21.00 1.29 -14.06
N GLY A 579 -20.52 2.47 -14.46
CA GLY A 579 -20.63 3.69 -13.67
C GLY A 579 -22.07 3.85 -13.18
N ARG A 580 -22.26 3.89 -11.86
CA ARG A 580 -23.55 4.27 -11.27
C ARG A 580 -23.80 5.72 -11.67
N ALA A 581 -24.81 5.93 -12.51
CA ALA A 581 -25.35 7.25 -12.76
C ALA A 581 -25.87 7.82 -11.42
N PHE A 582 -25.33 8.98 -11.02
CA PHE A 582 -25.87 9.76 -9.92
C PHE A 582 -27.31 10.16 -10.25
N PRO A 583 -28.31 9.89 -9.39
CA PRO A 583 -29.65 10.43 -9.61
C PRO A 583 -29.66 11.91 -9.21
N VAL A 584 -29.92 12.76 -10.20
CA VAL A 584 -30.33 14.15 -9.99
C VAL A 584 -31.72 14.12 -9.34
N LEU A 585 -31.86 14.75 -8.18
CA LEU A 585 -33.15 15.03 -7.55
C LEU A 585 -34.00 15.97 -8.44
N PRO A 586 -35.30 15.74 -8.52
CA PRO A 586 -36.26 16.84 -8.55
C PRO A 586 -37.28 16.72 -7.41
N ARG A 587 -37.58 17.88 -6.80
CA ARG A 587 -38.67 18.10 -5.85
C ARG A 587 -40.03 18.22 -6.56
N LEU A 588 -41.09 17.80 -5.84
CA LEU A 588 -42.53 18.09 -5.97
C LEU A 588 -43.22 17.38 -7.17
N VAL A 589 -44.36 16.67 -7.03
CA VAL A 589 -45.66 17.02 -6.42
C VAL A 589 -46.43 15.73 -6.02
N GLU A 590 -47.29 15.81 -5.00
CA GLU A 590 -48.27 14.79 -4.55
C GLU A 590 -49.24 14.30 -5.64
N LEU A 591 -49.60 13.00 -5.63
CA LEU A 591 -50.98 12.50 -5.79
C LEU A 591 -51.09 10.98 -5.54
N ASP A 592 -52.28 10.60 -5.10
CA ASP A 592 -52.76 9.40 -4.40
C ASP A 592 -52.74 8.02 -5.15
N ARG A 593 -52.58 6.97 -4.31
CA ARG A 593 -53.29 5.65 -4.22
C ARG A 593 -53.37 4.61 -5.39
N LEU A 594 -53.06 3.37 -4.95
CA LEU A 594 -53.72 2.06 -5.19
C LEU A 594 -53.16 1.04 -6.23
N THR A 595 -52.72 -0.10 -5.66
CA THR A 595 -52.81 -1.53 -6.08
C THR A 595 -52.10 -2.05 -7.33
N LEU A 596 -51.18 -3.01 -7.17
CA LEU A 596 -51.46 -4.43 -7.49
C LEU A 596 -50.36 -5.36 -6.93
N ASP A 597 -50.72 -6.16 -5.93
CA ASP A 597 -50.04 -7.42 -5.59
C ASP A 597 -50.51 -8.55 -6.53
N ALA A 598 -49.64 -9.55 -6.69
CA ALA A 598 -49.85 -10.88 -7.28
C ALA A 598 -49.82 -11.02 -8.82
N VAL A 599 -48.63 -11.35 -9.37
CA VAL A 599 -48.35 -12.71 -9.91
C VAL A 599 -46.84 -12.97 -9.76
N ILE A 600 -46.45 -13.61 -8.66
CA ILE A 600 -45.28 -14.50 -8.61
C ILE A 600 -45.76 -15.84 -9.18
N VAL A 601 -44.99 -16.46 -10.09
CA VAL A 601 -44.74 -17.91 -10.26
C VAL A 601 -44.40 -18.23 -11.73
N ARG A 602 -43.22 -18.84 -11.94
CA ARG A 602 -42.61 -19.35 -13.19
C ARG A 602 -42.02 -18.24 -14.08
N VAL A 603 -40.72 -18.16 -14.35
CA VAL A 603 -39.84 -19.23 -14.86
C VAL A 603 -38.40 -18.97 -14.39
N GLY A 604 -37.92 -19.81 -13.48
CA GLY A 604 -36.50 -20.09 -13.32
C GLY A 604 -36.14 -21.32 -14.17
N LYS A 605 -34.89 -21.32 -14.69
CA LYS A 605 -34.21 -22.40 -15.42
C LYS A 605 -34.63 -22.62 -16.88
N LEU A 606 -33.78 -22.16 -17.81
CA LEU A 606 -33.45 -22.80 -19.10
C LEU A 606 -32.34 -22.00 -19.81
N VAL A 607 -31.13 -22.00 -19.24
CA VAL A 607 -29.89 -21.68 -19.99
C VAL A 607 -29.06 -22.96 -20.02
N HIS A 608 -29.59 -23.91 -20.78
CA HIS A 608 -28.92 -25.06 -21.36
C HIS A 608 -29.88 -25.50 -22.46
N TRP A 609 -29.37 -25.69 -23.68
CA TRP A 609 -30.09 -26.01 -24.93
C TRP A 609 -30.57 -24.84 -25.78
N ALA A 610 -29.65 -24.25 -26.56
CA ALA A 610 -29.96 -23.73 -27.89
C ALA A 610 -28.70 -23.72 -28.79
N ALA A 611 -27.98 -24.83 -28.82
CA ALA A 611 -27.02 -25.16 -29.87
C ALA A 611 -27.57 -26.35 -30.68
N CYS A 612 -28.71 -26.15 -31.34
CA CYS A 612 -29.15 -26.96 -32.47
C CYS A 612 -30.46 -26.39 -33.01
N LEU A 613 -30.37 -25.55 -34.04
CA LEU A 613 -31.31 -25.45 -35.18
C LEU A 613 -30.96 -24.21 -35.99
N SER A 614 -29.88 -24.33 -36.75
CA SER A 614 -29.77 -23.67 -38.03
C SER A 614 -30.77 -24.33 -39.00
N ARG A 615 -31.50 -23.48 -39.74
CA ARG A 615 -32.30 -23.72 -40.97
C ARG A 615 -33.74 -23.21 -40.80
N HIS A 616 -33.95 -21.92 -41.04
CA HIS A 616 -34.76 -21.44 -42.16
C HIS A 616 -34.79 -19.90 -42.16
N ALA A 617 -34.64 -19.34 -43.36
CA ALA A 617 -34.65 -17.91 -43.62
C ALA A 617 -36.05 -17.31 -43.41
N SER A 618 -36.11 -16.14 -42.76
CA SER A 618 -36.94 -14.99 -43.17
C SER A 618 -36.96 -13.93 -42.06
N LEU A 619 -36.05 -12.96 -42.13
CA LEU A 619 -36.23 -11.68 -41.43
C LEU A 619 -35.94 -10.52 -42.40
N ASN A 620 -36.93 -9.63 -42.50
CA ASN A 620 -37.07 -8.48 -43.40
C ASN A 620 -36.05 -7.36 -43.08
N PRO A 621 -35.62 -6.53 -44.06
CA PRO A 621 -34.58 -5.48 -43.95
C PRO A 621 -34.65 -4.55 -42.72
N ILE A 622 -35.81 -4.33 -42.09
CA ILE A 622 -35.92 -3.50 -40.88
C ILE A 622 -35.34 -4.22 -39.63
N GLY A 623 -35.40 -5.55 -39.57
CA GLY A 623 -34.75 -6.35 -38.52
C GLY A 623 -33.22 -6.44 -38.66
N ARG A 624 -32.69 -6.25 -39.87
CA ARG A 624 -31.23 -6.12 -40.09
C ARG A 624 -30.71 -4.76 -39.64
N ALA A 625 -31.48 -3.68 -39.82
CA ALA A 625 -31.07 -2.34 -39.41
C ALA A 625 -30.97 -2.18 -37.87
N PHE A 626 -31.80 -2.89 -37.10
CA PHE A 626 -31.75 -2.81 -35.63
C PHE A 626 -30.57 -3.60 -35.02
N VAL A 627 -30.18 -4.73 -35.63
CA VAL A 627 -28.99 -5.49 -35.23
C VAL A 627 -27.69 -4.76 -35.65
N PHE A 628 -27.71 -4.00 -36.74
CA PHE A 628 -26.56 -3.22 -37.20
C PHE A 628 -26.40 -1.85 -36.50
N TRP A 629 -27.45 -1.29 -35.91
CA TRP A 629 -27.35 -0.04 -35.13
C TRP A 629 -26.90 -0.30 -33.68
N TYR A 630 -27.27 -1.46 -33.11
CA TYR A 630 -26.81 -1.87 -31.77
C TYR A 630 -25.38 -2.44 -31.75
N ALA A 631 -24.87 -2.93 -32.89
CA ALA A 631 -23.50 -3.43 -33.05
C ALA A 631 -22.46 -2.36 -33.43
N ARG A 632 -22.84 -1.06 -33.43
CA ARG A 632 -21.94 0.06 -33.80
C ARG A 632 -21.62 1.02 -32.65
N LEU A 633 -22.02 0.69 -31.43
CA LEU A 633 -21.58 1.37 -30.22
C LEU A 633 -21.00 0.31 -29.27
N ARG A 634 -19.68 0.42 -29.05
CA ARG A 634 -18.80 -0.46 -28.27
C ARG A 634 -18.26 -1.69 -28.99
N LEU A 635 -17.24 -1.50 -29.83
CA LEU A 635 -16.13 -2.46 -29.87
C LEU A 635 -14.79 -1.73 -30.04
N ASP A 636 -13.94 -2.05 -29.08
CA ASP A 636 -12.53 -1.73 -28.86
C ASP A 636 -11.67 -2.49 -29.91
N PRO A 637 -10.69 -1.86 -30.59
CA PRO A 637 -9.89 -2.50 -31.62
C PRO A 637 -8.76 -3.35 -30.99
N CYS A 638 -9.13 -4.42 -30.29
CA CYS A 638 -8.19 -5.42 -29.77
C CYS A 638 -8.81 -6.83 -29.73
N VAL A 639 -9.59 -7.23 -30.73
CA VAL A 639 -9.95 -8.65 -30.96
C VAL A 639 -10.11 -8.92 -32.46
N GLN A 640 -9.01 -9.21 -33.15
CA GLN A 640 -9.05 -9.78 -34.50
C GLN A 640 -7.79 -10.60 -34.80
N PHE A 641 -7.57 -11.67 -34.03
CA PHE A 641 -6.52 -12.66 -34.35
C PHE A 641 -6.89 -14.06 -33.85
N ALA A 642 -7.90 -14.69 -34.47
CA ALA A 642 -8.15 -16.13 -34.35
C ALA A 642 -9.15 -16.65 -35.40
N LEU A 643 -9.06 -16.26 -36.67
CA LEU A 643 -9.78 -16.93 -37.76
C LEU A 643 -8.99 -16.74 -39.07
N ASP A 644 -7.91 -17.51 -39.23
CA ASP A 644 -7.36 -17.87 -40.55
C ASP A 644 -6.33 -19.01 -40.41
N ARG A 645 -6.84 -20.20 -40.08
CA ARG A 645 -6.24 -21.46 -40.52
C ARG A 645 -7.37 -22.28 -41.13
N PHE A 646 -7.13 -22.73 -42.36
CA PHE A 646 -8.01 -23.45 -43.30
C PHE A 646 -8.60 -22.60 -44.42
N ARG A 647 -7.74 -22.20 -45.36
CA ARG A 647 -8.05 -22.27 -46.80
C ARG A 647 -6.75 -22.26 -47.60
N HIS A 648 -6.59 -23.32 -48.40
CA HIS A 648 -5.58 -23.58 -49.43
C HIS A 648 -4.25 -24.21 -48.96
N GLY A 649 -4.18 -25.54 -49.09
CA GLY A 649 -2.90 -26.27 -49.13
C GLY A 649 -2.24 -26.16 -50.50
N PRO A 650 -0.93 -26.46 -50.62
CA PRO A 650 -0.27 -26.57 -51.91
C PRO A 650 -0.07 -28.02 -52.34
N SER A 651 -0.42 -28.25 -53.60
CA SER A 651 -0.05 -29.37 -54.45
C SER A 651 1.47 -29.51 -54.61
N THR A 652 1.91 -30.75 -54.75
CA THR A 652 3.23 -31.20 -55.18
C THR A 652 3.57 -30.79 -56.61
N SER A 653 4.79 -30.32 -56.88
CA SER A 653 5.71 -30.90 -57.89
C SER A 653 7.02 -30.10 -58.02
N SER A 654 8.07 -30.86 -58.28
CA SER A 654 9.50 -30.58 -58.39
C SER A 654 9.99 -29.95 -59.70
N ALA A 655 11.25 -29.46 -59.62
CA ALA A 655 12.30 -29.37 -60.67
C ALA A 655 12.19 -28.22 -61.70
N ALA A 656 13.27 -27.60 -62.20
CA ALA A 656 14.71 -27.92 -62.23
C ALA A 656 15.55 -26.64 -62.44
N GLY A 657 16.84 -26.72 -62.13
CA GLY A 657 17.87 -25.72 -62.45
C GLY A 657 19.05 -25.80 -61.51
#